data_AF-A0A1Q4WSJ1-F1
#
_entry.id   AF-A0A1Q4WSJ1-F1
#
_cell.length_a   1.000
_cell.length_b   1.000
_cell.length_c   1.000
_cell.angle_alpha   90.00
_cell.angle_beta   90.00
_cell.angle_gamma   90.00
#
_symmetry.space_group_name_H-M   'P 1'
#
loop_
_entity.id
_entity.type
_entity.pdbx_description
1 polymer ?
#
loop_
_entity_poly.entity_id
_entity_poly.type
_entity_poly.pdbx_seq_one_letter_code
_entity_poly.pdbx_strand_id
1 'polypeptide(L)'
;MRKTVEENDLRSLVEEQLALTRRLKDQIRELKERDRAPLAVVGTGLRLPGGLTTPDGYWDFLNGRGNAAREFPEDRVGLRSVYDPRPDRPGTSYVSKAALLDDPAGFDAAFFGISRREAEALDPQQRLMLEVSWEAMERAGIAIRRGERRDAGVFVGIMAAEYTDRLTRGADLEGIDPYYGTGGGHAFAAGRVSYALGLSGPAVSVDTACSSSLVALHYAARSLRRGECRYALVGGANAIFSPELMVSLCRSRALAPDGRSKPFLANADGYGRGEGVGALVLMRLDEAEREGRPVLAVLRGSAVNHDGASSGLTVPNGPAQQEVIRAALADSGLRPEEVSYVEAHGTGTSLGDPIEAGALQEVYGRADRDEPLLVGSVKARLGHLEAASGVAALIKLVLMLRNGAVPAARGPEDGPLNPHIPWDGVNLDVPDRPRPWPTCTPVAGASAFGLSGTNAHALLSAPDPRPHDPALQPDRRELVTVSARDRAALTELVDRVSDHLTGSKHLASACHTLRCGRADFAHRVAATGAGADELVANLRAALAAGRPGDTVGRTVALRLTQDTAALAEAVRSLASALPGLVPGDGSGADPATALSSALTGLGLRTVAEPADALEHAAALEWNGREYPLLATGSDTRAAVFLDALAALYTAGADLDLAALRPPGTPFDPDVPTYAFQRRRYWIDEPRPGTASGTAQAGEEAPGAGGGADRGEITSFLSAELATVLRAEDAVDPSSGFLEVGGDSFTAMTLLTSAEQRFGCELPLDGLDVDATVGALVEDLADRIVEAVKAPSGQEQAA
;
A
#
# COMPACT_ATOMS: atom_id res chain seq x y z
N MET A 1 -50.50 47.14 -31.44
CA MET A 1 -49.67 47.39 -30.24
C MET A 1 -49.79 46.28 -29.20
N ARG A 2 -50.95 46.01 -28.58
CA ARG A 2 -51.08 44.92 -27.57
C ARG A 2 -50.65 43.52 -28.07
N LYS A 3 -51.09 43.13 -29.28
CA LYS A 3 -50.75 41.83 -29.90
C LYS A 3 -49.24 41.61 -30.11
N THR A 4 -48.52 42.68 -30.43
CA THR A 4 -47.08 42.66 -30.72
C THR A 4 -46.24 42.63 -29.43
N VAL A 5 -46.77 43.18 -28.34
CA VAL A 5 -46.15 43.08 -27.00
C VAL A 5 -46.31 41.67 -26.46
N GLU A 6 -47.51 41.05 -26.59
CA GLU A 6 -47.74 39.65 -26.21
C GLU A 6 -46.86 38.66 -27.00
N GLU A 7 -46.67 38.85 -28.31
CA GLU A 7 -45.77 37.99 -29.10
C GLU A 7 -44.29 38.12 -28.71
N ASN A 8 -43.84 39.33 -28.36
CA ASN A 8 -42.47 39.56 -27.89
C ASN A 8 -42.24 38.97 -26.50
N ASP A 9 -43.22 39.07 -25.60
CA ASP A 9 -43.16 38.45 -24.26
C ASP A 9 -43.18 36.91 -24.37
N LEU A 10 -43.98 36.34 -25.28
CA LEU A 10 -44.00 34.89 -25.52
C LEU A 10 -42.67 34.39 -26.09
N ARG A 11 -42.07 35.14 -27.01
CA ARG A 11 -40.76 34.80 -27.61
C ARG A 11 -39.64 34.87 -26.58
N SER A 12 -39.63 35.91 -25.75
CA SER A 12 -38.68 36.03 -24.63
C SER A 12 -38.80 34.86 -23.65
N LEU A 13 -40.03 34.46 -23.31
CA LEU A 13 -40.28 33.33 -22.42
C LEU A 13 -39.79 32.01 -23.05
N VAL A 14 -40.01 31.78 -24.34
CA VAL A 14 -39.52 30.59 -25.04
C VAL A 14 -37.99 30.57 -25.11
N GLU A 15 -37.34 31.71 -25.38
CA GLU A 15 -35.88 31.82 -25.39
C GLU A 15 -35.28 31.54 -24.00
N GLU A 16 -35.91 32.05 -22.92
CA GLU A 16 -35.52 31.76 -21.54
C GLU A 16 -35.69 30.27 -21.18
N GLN A 17 -36.81 29.66 -21.56
CA GLN A 17 -37.05 28.22 -21.35
C GLN A 17 -36.07 27.33 -22.13
N LEU A 18 -35.71 27.72 -23.36
CA LEU A 18 -34.69 27.02 -24.15
C LEU A 18 -33.30 27.16 -23.52
N ALA A 19 -32.95 28.34 -23.01
CA ALA A 19 -31.68 28.57 -22.32
C ALA A 19 -31.59 27.76 -21.01
N LEU A 20 -32.67 27.75 -20.20
CA LEU A 20 -32.76 26.93 -19.00
C LEU A 20 -32.66 25.44 -19.32
N THR A 21 -33.38 24.97 -20.35
CA THR A 21 -33.32 23.56 -20.78
C THR A 21 -31.92 23.16 -21.22
N ARG A 22 -31.18 24.02 -21.93
CA ARG A 22 -29.78 23.77 -22.30
C ARG A 22 -28.89 23.70 -21.06
N ARG A 23 -29.00 24.67 -20.15
CA ARG A 23 -28.24 24.69 -18.90
C ARG A 23 -28.48 23.44 -18.05
N LEU A 24 -29.74 23.03 -17.89
CA LEU A 24 -30.08 21.81 -17.14
C LEU A 24 -29.54 20.55 -17.84
N LYS A 25 -29.58 20.49 -19.18
CA LYS A 25 -28.98 19.37 -19.93
C LYS A 25 -27.46 19.32 -19.77
N ASP A 26 -26.79 20.46 -19.80
CA ASP A 26 -25.34 20.56 -19.58
C ASP A 26 -24.99 20.14 -18.15
N GLN A 27 -25.72 20.62 -17.14
CA GLN A 27 -25.53 20.20 -15.75
C GLN A 27 -25.76 18.70 -15.54
N ILE A 28 -26.79 18.12 -16.17
CA ILE A 28 -27.04 16.67 -16.12
C ILE A 28 -25.89 15.91 -16.80
N ARG A 29 -25.35 16.42 -17.92
CA ARG A 29 -24.21 15.80 -18.60
C ARG A 29 -22.96 15.83 -17.71
N GLU A 30 -22.63 16.98 -17.14
CA GLU A 30 -21.48 17.15 -16.24
C GLU A 30 -21.58 16.22 -15.01
N LEU A 31 -22.77 16.14 -14.39
CA LEU A 31 -23.00 15.21 -13.27
C LEU A 31 -22.80 13.75 -13.68
N LYS A 32 -23.30 13.36 -14.87
CA LYS A 32 -23.11 12.01 -15.40
C LYS A 32 -21.66 11.71 -15.74
N GLU A 33 -20.93 12.67 -16.28
CA GLU A 33 -19.50 12.55 -16.59
C GLU A 33 -18.70 12.40 -15.30
N ARG A 34 -19.03 13.16 -14.26
CA ARG A 34 -18.39 13.03 -12.93
C ARG A 34 -18.66 11.67 -12.28
N ASP A 35 -19.90 11.20 -12.33
CA ASP A 35 -20.30 9.89 -11.76
C ASP A 35 -19.70 8.69 -12.53
N ARG A 36 -19.17 8.94 -13.72
CA ARG A 36 -18.51 7.95 -14.59
C ARG A 36 -17.04 8.29 -14.85
N ALA A 37 -16.47 9.21 -14.08
CA ALA A 37 -15.08 9.62 -14.28
C ALA A 37 -14.17 8.38 -14.21
N PRO A 38 -13.31 8.18 -15.22
CA PRO A 38 -12.38 7.04 -15.23
C PRO A 38 -11.39 7.17 -14.09
N LEU A 39 -11.09 6.04 -13.45
CA LEU A 39 -10.18 5.99 -12.32
C LEU A 39 -8.91 5.22 -12.73
N ALA A 40 -7.75 5.81 -12.50
CA ALA A 40 -6.47 5.17 -12.74
C ALA A 40 -6.11 4.24 -11.58
N VAL A 41 -5.68 3.02 -11.91
CA VAL A 41 -4.89 2.18 -11.00
C VAL A 41 -3.44 2.63 -11.13
N VAL A 42 -2.88 3.18 -10.05
CA VAL A 42 -1.56 3.83 -10.07
C VAL A 42 -0.48 3.07 -9.31
N GLY A 43 -0.86 2.13 -8.44
CA GLY A 43 0.09 1.31 -7.68
C GLY A 43 -0.52 -0.02 -7.28
N THR A 44 0.34 -1.03 -7.11
CA THR A 44 -0.06 -2.38 -6.68
C THR A 44 0.91 -2.92 -5.63
N GLY A 45 0.41 -3.77 -4.74
CA GLY A 45 1.23 -4.53 -3.80
C GLY A 45 0.62 -5.91 -3.61
N LEU A 46 1.45 -6.92 -3.34
CA LEU A 46 0.96 -8.29 -3.17
C LEU A 46 1.86 -9.15 -2.28
N ARG A 47 1.22 -10.11 -1.62
CA ARG A 47 1.81 -11.31 -1.04
C ARG A 47 0.92 -12.47 -1.41
N LEU A 48 1.38 -13.34 -2.29
CA LEU A 48 0.62 -14.49 -2.80
C LEU A 48 1.41 -15.79 -2.57
N PRO A 49 0.73 -16.94 -2.56
CA PRO A 49 1.37 -18.25 -2.40
C PRO A 49 2.49 -18.51 -3.42
N GLY A 50 3.53 -19.25 -3.02
CA GLY A 50 4.68 -19.56 -3.87
C GLY A 50 5.76 -18.47 -3.89
N GLY A 51 5.93 -17.76 -2.77
CA GLY A 51 6.96 -16.72 -2.60
C GLY A 51 6.71 -15.45 -3.41
N LEU A 52 5.49 -15.26 -3.92
CA LEU A 52 5.16 -14.15 -4.80
C LEU A 52 5.00 -12.86 -3.99
N THR A 53 5.94 -11.94 -4.17
CA THR A 53 5.98 -10.64 -3.47
C THR A 53 5.98 -9.44 -4.42
N THR A 54 6.15 -9.66 -5.73
CA THR A 54 6.24 -8.60 -6.74
C THR A 54 5.26 -8.83 -7.90
N PRO A 55 4.79 -7.76 -8.56
CA PRO A 55 3.96 -7.87 -9.77
C PRO A 55 4.65 -8.66 -10.90
N ASP A 56 5.95 -8.46 -11.13
CA ASP A 56 6.69 -9.16 -12.18
C ASP A 56 6.85 -10.65 -11.88
N GLY A 57 7.19 -11.01 -10.64
CA GLY A 57 7.24 -12.41 -10.22
C GLY A 57 5.89 -13.10 -10.38
N TYR A 58 4.79 -12.37 -10.14
CA TYR A 58 3.45 -12.88 -10.38
C TYR A 58 3.13 -13.06 -11.87
N TRP A 59 3.56 -12.14 -12.72
CA TRP A 59 3.44 -12.27 -14.17
C TRP A 59 4.19 -13.50 -14.71
N ASP A 60 5.42 -13.70 -14.27
CA ASP A 60 6.23 -14.86 -14.63
C ASP A 60 5.59 -16.17 -14.17
N PHE A 61 5.04 -16.20 -12.94
CA PHE A 61 4.30 -17.34 -12.41
C PHE A 61 3.07 -17.69 -13.26
N LEU A 62 2.31 -16.68 -13.72
CA LEU A 62 1.14 -16.86 -14.58
C LEU A 62 1.54 -17.43 -15.95
N ASN A 63 2.62 -16.93 -16.56
CA ASN A 63 3.13 -17.41 -17.85
C ASN A 63 3.75 -18.81 -17.75
N GLY A 64 4.41 -19.12 -16.64
CA GLY A 64 4.98 -20.43 -16.34
C GLY A 64 3.96 -21.50 -15.96
N ARG A 65 2.66 -21.16 -15.90
CA ARG A 65 1.56 -22.06 -15.48
C ARG A 65 1.75 -22.60 -14.06
N GLY A 66 2.34 -21.82 -13.16
CA GLY A 66 2.60 -22.25 -11.79
C GLY A 66 1.34 -22.71 -11.04
N ASN A 67 1.50 -23.60 -10.07
CA ASN A 67 0.43 -24.03 -9.18
C ASN A 67 0.94 -23.96 -7.74
N ALA A 68 0.26 -23.16 -6.91
CA ALA A 68 0.69 -22.91 -5.54
C ALA A 68 0.07 -23.87 -4.51
N ALA A 69 -0.85 -24.75 -4.92
CA ALA A 69 -1.44 -25.73 -4.01
C ALA A 69 -0.38 -26.74 -3.52
N ARG A 70 -0.26 -26.87 -2.20
CA ARG A 70 0.67 -27.77 -1.51
C ARG A 70 0.02 -28.42 -0.30
N GLU A 71 0.64 -29.47 0.23
CA GLU A 71 0.24 -30.05 1.52
C GLU A 71 0.36 -29.02 2.65
N PHE A 72 -0.48 -29.12 3.67
CA PHE A 72 -0.35 -28.31 4.87
C PHE A 72 1.04 -28.52 5.52
N PRO A 73 1.81 -27.44 5.78
CA PRO A 73 3.12 -27.53 6.41
C PRO A 73 3.04 -28.03 7.85
N GLU A 74 4.17 -28.47 8.39
CA GLU A 74 4.21 -29.12 9.71
C GLU A 74 3.75 -28.23 10.86
N ASP A 75 3.95 -26.92 10.74
CA ASP A 75 3.54 -25.89 11.68
C ASP A 75 2.01 -25.62 11.69
N ARG A 76 1.25 -26.21 10.76
CA ARG A 76 -0.23 -26.19 10.73
C ARG A 76 -0.82 -27.42 11.43
N VAL A 77 -0.34 -27.75 12.64
CA VAL A 77 -0.71 -28.95 13.41
C VAL A 77 -2.22 -29.14 13.55
N GLY A 78 -2.96 -28.08 13.89
CA GLY A 78 -4.42 -28.13 14.03
C GLY A 78 -5.18 -28.51 12.75
N LEU A 79 -4.69 -28.08 11.58
CA LEU A 79 -5.29 -28.45 10.29
C LEU A 79 -4.93 -29.88 9.90
N ARG A 80 -3.70 -30.31 10.19
CA ARG A 80 -3.23 -31.67 9.88
C ARG A 80 -3.89 -32.73 10.77
N SER A 81 -4.15 -32.42 12.03
CA SER A 81 -4.68 -33.38 13.02
C SER A 81 -6.12 -33.81 12.73
N VAL A 82 -6.89 -32.99 12.00
CA VAL A 82 -8.27 -33.29 11.61
C VAL A 82 -8.39 -33.99 10.26
N TYR A 83 -7.28 -34.32 9.59
CA TYR A 83 -7.34 -34.98 8.28
C TYR A 83 -7.83 -36.43 8.37
N ASP A 84 -8.85 -36.76 7.57
CA ASP A 84 -9.25 -38.14 7.27
C ASP A 84 -9.77 -38.22 5.83
N PRO A 85 -9.20 -39.11 4.98
CA PRO A 85 -9.58 -39.19 3.58
C PRO A 85 -11.03 -39.63 3.34
N ARG A 86 -11.75 -40.14 4.36
CA ARG A 86 -13.17 -40.51 4.26
C ARG A 86 -14.04 -39.26 4.45
N PRO A 87 -14.73 -38.80 3.40
CA PRO A 87 -15.44 -37.52 3.47
C PRO A 87 -16.62 -37.49 4.46
N ASP A 88 -17.16 -38.64 4.83
CA ASP A 88 -18.33 -38.72 5.71
C ASP A 88 -17.99 -38.71 7.21
N ARG A 89 -16.71 -38.86 7.60
CA ARG A 89 -16.30 -39.05 9.00
C ARG A 89 -16.48 -37.80 9.89
N PRO A 90 -17.27 -37.88 10.99
CA PRO A 90 -17.37 -36.91 12.07
C PRO A 90 -16.24 -35.91 12.27
N GLY A 91 -16.40 -34.60 12.06
CA GLY A 91 -15.41 -33.62 12.53
C GLY A 91 -14.02 -33.67 11.86
N THR A 92 -13.90 -34.27 10.68
CA THR A 92 -12.64 -34.33 9.92
C THR A 92 -12.68 -33.54 8.61
N SER A 93 -11.49 -33.19 8.12
CA SER A 93 -11.26 -32.67 6.77
C SER A 93 -10.80 -33.80 5.86
N TYR A 94 -11.39 -33.95 4.67
CA TYR A 94 -10.86 -34.86 3.65
C TYR A 94 -9.82 -34.19 2.73
N VAL A 95 -9.52 -32.92 2.97
CA VAL A 95 -8.55 -32.13 2.20
C VAL A 95 -7.32 -31.89 3.07
N SER A 96 -6.14 -32.17 2.53
CA SER A 96 -4.84 -31.92 3.17
C SER A 96 -4.01 -30.84 2.47
N LYS A 97 -4.55 -30.22 1.41
CA LYS A 97 -3.84 -29.27 0.54
C LYS A 97 -4.54 -27.92 0.47
N ALA A 98 -3.74 -26.87 0.31
CA ALA A 98 -4.18 -25.50 0.05
C ALA A 98 -3.04 -24.70 -0.61
N ALA A 99 -3.36 -23.54 -1.20
CA ALA A 99 -2.35 -22.58 -1.62
C ALA A 99 -2.04 -21.64 -0.45
N LEU A 100 -0.81 -21.71 0.08
CA LEU A 100 -0.48 -21.06 1.36
C LEU A 100 0.60 -20.00 1.17
N LEU A 101 0.55 -18.95 1.98
CA LEU A 101 1.65 -18.01 2.14
C LEU A 101 2.86 -18.74 2.73
N ASP A 102 4.06 -18.33 2.31
CA ASP A 102 5.30 -18.96 2.76
C ASP A 102 5.71 -18.49 4.15
N ASP A 103 5.52 -17.20 4.42
CA ASP A 103 5.87 -16.57 5.69
C ASP A 103 4.73 -15.67 6.19
N PRO A 104 3.66 -16.26 6.75
CA PRO A 104 2.57 -15.49 7.36
C PRO A 104 2.94 -14.92 8.74
N ALA A 105 4.04 -15.38 9.35
CA ALA A 105 4.46 -14.92 10.68
C ALA A 105 5.45 -13.74 10.62
N GLY A 106 6.15 -13.58 9.51
CA GLY A 106 7.11 -12.50 9.29
C GLY A 106 6.44 -11.14 9.13
N PHE A 107 6.94 -10.16 9.86
CA PHE A 107 6.49 -8.77 9.80
C PHE A 107 7.59 -7.83 10.27
N ASP A 108 7.63 -6.59 9.80
CA ASP A 108 8.52 -5.55 10.32
C ASP A 108 7.78 -4.60 11.27
N ALA A 109 7.62 -5.02 12.53
CA ALA A 109 6.82 -4.29 13.51
C ALA A 109 7.41 -2.92 13.87
N ALA A 110 8.75 -2.86 14.05
CA ALA A 110 9.45 -1.63 14.40
C ALA A 110 9.30 -0.55 13.33
N PHE A 111 9.29 -0.94 12.04
CA PHE A 111 9.00 0.00 10.95
C PHE A 111 7.63 0.69 11.10
N PHE A 112 6.61 -0.03 11.56
CA PHE A 112 5.27 0.52 11.76
C PHE A 112 5.05 1.12 13.15
N GLY A 113 6.07 1.16 14.02
CA GLY A 113 5.94 1.64 15.40
C GLY A 113 5.05 0.74 16.26
N ILE A 114 5.06 -0.57 15.96
CA ILE A 114 4.26 -1.59 16.65
C ILE A 114 5.20 -2.36 17.58
N SER A 115 4.84 -2.46 18.87
CA SER A 115 5.64 -3.20 19.84
C SER A 115 5.62 -4.70 19.53
N ARG A 116 6.62 -5.45 20.03
CA ARG A 116 6.65 -6.91 19.84
C ARG A 116 5.38 -7.58 20.38
N ARG A 117 4.93 -7.14 21.56
CA ARG A 117 3.74 -7.68 22.23
C ARG A 117 2.48 -7.47 21.40
N GLU A 118 2.29 -6.26 20.88
CA GLU A 118 1.18 -6.00 19.97
C GLU A 118 1.29 -6.85 18.70
N ALA A 119 2.47 -6.91 18.08
CA ALA A 119 2.69 -7.64 16.82
C ALA A 119 2.37 -9.14 16.91
N GLU A 120 2.61 -9.78 18.06
CA GLU A 120 2.24 -11.19 18.31
C GLU A 120 0.72 -11.39 18.36
N ALA A 121 -0.01 -10.41 18.91
CA ALA A 121 -1.48 -10.42 18.98
C ALA A 121 -2.16 -10.04 17.65
N LEU A 122 -1.46 -9.34 16.74
CA LEU A 122 -2.04 -8.94 15.45
C LEU A 122 -2.30 -10.15 14.54
N ASP A 123 -3.49 -10.20 13.94
CA ASP A 123 -3.78 -11.12 12.85
C ASP A 123 -2.77 -10.92 11.69
N PRO A 124 -2.11 -11.98 11.19
CA PRO A 124 -1.24 -11.94 10.02
C PRO A 124 -1.81 -11.17 8.82
N GLN A 125 -3.13 -11.23 8.62
CA GLN A 125 -3.82 -10.48 7.57
C GLN A 125 -3.61 -8.98 7.71
N GLN A 126 -3.69 -8.43 8.92
CA GLN A 126 -3.49 -7.00 9.19
C GLN A 126 -2.01 -6.60 9.03
N ARG A 127 -1.10 -7.45 9.51
CA ARG A 127 0.36 -7.24 9.39
C ARG A 127 0.79 -7.16 7.93
N LEU A 128 0.40 -8.14 7.13
CA LEU A 128 0.71 -8.17 5.71
C LEU A 128 0.00 -7.05 4.93
N MET A 129 -1.22 -6.66 5.35
CA MET A 129 -1.91 -5.52 4.75
C MET A 129 -1.13 -4.22 4.91
N LEU A 130 -0.45 -4.01 6.05
CA LEU A 130 0.40 -2.82 6.26
C LEU A 130 1.57 -2.77 5.28
N GLU A 131 2.33 -3.86 5.17
CA GLU A 131 3.47 -3.95 4.23
C GLU A 131 3.01 -3.77 2.79
N VAL A 132 1.98 -4.51 2.37
CA VAL A 132 1.46 -4.46 1.00
C VAL A 132 0.85 -3.10 0.65
N SER A 133 0.23 -2.42 1.62
CA SER A 133 -0.28 -1.07 1.46
C SER A 133 0.85 -0.05 1.26
N TRP A 134 1.90 -0.14 2.07
CA TRP A 134 3.09 0.71 1.93
C TRP A 134 3.71 0.56 0.55
N GLU A 135 3.93 -0.68 0.12
CA GLU A 135 4.50 -1.00 -1.19
C GLU A 135 3.65 -0.47 -2.36
N ALA A 136 2.32 -0.60 -2.26
CA ALA A 136 1.42 -0.08 -3.28
C ALA A 136 1.49 1.45 -3.39
N MET A 137 1.65 2.16 -2.26
CA MET A 137 1.84 3.61 -2.23
C MET A 137 3.19 4.03 -2.83
N GLU A 138 4.27 3.30 -2.54
CA GLU A 138 5.57 3.54 -3.15
C GLU A 138 5.57 3.31 -4.67
N ARG A 139 4.89 2.26 -5.15
CA ARG A 139 4.73 2.01 -6.60
C ARG A 139 3.85 3.05 -7.29
N ALA A 140 2.92 3.67 -6.56
CA ALA A 140 2.18 4.85 -7.02
C ALA A 140 3.03 6.14 -7.06
N GLY A 141 4.27 6.09 -6.55
CA GLY A 141 5.13 7.26 -6.37
C GLY A 141 4.64 8.20 -5.26
N ILE A 142 3.82 7.72 -4.33
CA ILE A 142 3.27 8.53 -3.25
C ILE A 142 4.13 8.32 -2.00
N ALA A 143 5.01 9.28 -1.72
CA ALA A 143 5.82 9.27 -0.51
C ALA A 143 4.94 9.36 0.75
N ILE A 144 5.13 8.46 1.71
CA ILE A 144 4.47 8.52 3.02
C ILE A 144 5.41 9.21 4.01
N ARG A 145 5.00 10.36 4.56
CA ARG A 145 5.83 11.12 5.51
C ARG A 145 5.16 11.15 6.87
N ARG A 146 5.90 10.82 7.93
CA ARG A 146 5.39 10.87 9.30
C ARG A 146 4.92 12.30 9.61
N GLY A 147 3.77 12.41 10.26
CA GLY A 147 3.16 13.70 10.63
C GLY A 147 2.37 14.39 9.50
N GLU A 148 2.49 13.96 8.25
CA GLU A 148 1.67 14.49 7.16
C GLU A 148 0.33 13.74 7.08
N ARG A 149 -0.77 14.48 7.19
CA ARG A 149 -2.11 13.95 6.85
C ARG A 149 -2.28 13.90 5.33
N ARG A 150 -2.77 12.78 4.81
CA ARG A 150 -3.10 12.62 3.40
C ARG A 150 -4.58 12.30 3.21
N ASP A 151 -5.20 12.97 2.25
CA ASP A 151 -6.58 12.71 1.83
C ASP A 151 -6.66 11.42 0.98
N ALA A 152 -6.67 10.28 1.66
CA ALA A 152 -6.79 8.96 1.07
C ALA A 152 -7.75 8.09 1.88
N GLY A 153 -8.69 7.42 1.23
CA GLY A 153 -9.54 6.38 1.82
C GLY A 153 -8.88 5.01 1.77
N VAL A 154 -9.29 4.11 2.65
CA VAL A 154 -8.83 2.72 2.80
C VAL A 154 -10.03 1.78 2.82
N PHE A 155 -10.10 0.84 1.89
CA PHE A 155 -11.20 -0.09 1.73
C PHE A 155 -10.65 -1.51 1.66
N VAL A 156 -10.85 -2.31 2.70
CA VAL A 156 -10.22 -3.64 2.83
C VAL A 156 -11.28 -4.73 2.83
N GLY A 157 -11.23 -5.62 1.84
CA GLY A 157 -11.95 -6.88 1.87
C GLY A 157 -11.27 -7.86 2.83
N ILE A 158 -11.95 -8.26 3.89
CA ILE A 158 -11.43 -9.24 4.84
C ILE A 158 -12.58 -10.12 5.30
N MET A 159 -12.32 -11.41 5.48
CA MET A 159 -13.27 -12.33 6.06
C MET A 159 -12.56 -13.28 7.02
N ALA A 160 -13.31 -13.84 7.96
CA ALA A 160 -12.84 -14.75 9.00
C ALA A 160 -11.73 -14.15 9.91
N ALA A 161 -11.74 -14.53 11.17
CA ALA A 161 -10.75 -14.11 12.16
C ALA A 161 -10.06 -15.35 12.76
N GLU A 162 -9.59 -16.25 11.87
CA GLU A 162 -9.12 -17.59 12.26
C GLU A 162 -7.95 -17.55 13.27
N TYR A 163 -7.11 -16.50 13.20
CA TYR A 163 -6.02 -16.29 14.16
C TYR A 163 -6.55 -15.89 15.55
N THR A 164 -7.57 -15.03 15.61
CA THR A 164 -8.24 -14.62 16.85
C THR A 164 -9.07 -15.73 17.46
N ASP A 165 -9.74 -16.53 16.63
CA ASP A 165 -10.44 -17.72 17.11
C ASP A 165 -9.45 -18.68 17.78
N ARG A 166 -8.24 -18.82 17.22
CA ARG A 166 -7.15 -19.59 17.83
C ARG A 166 -6.67 -18.98 19.16
N LEU A 167 -6.56 -17.65 19.26
CA LEU A 167 -6.23 -16.96 20.52
C LEU A 167 -7.21 -17.30 21.64
N THR A 168 -8.51 -17.37 21.35
CA THR A 168 -9.55 -17.58 22.39
C THR A 168 -9.73 -19.02 22.84
N ARG A 169 -9.24 -19.98 22.08
CA ARG A 169 -9.49 -21.40 22.33
C ARG A 169 -8.74 -21.88 23.56
N GLY A 170 -9.47 -21.96 24.67
CA GLY A 170 -8.91 -22.35 25.96
C GLY A 170 -8.09 -21.26 26.63
N ALA A 171 -8.25 -19.99 26.20
CA ALA A 171 -7.61 -18.87 26.87
C ALA A 171 -8.14 -18.70 28.28
N ASP A 172 -7.21 -18.59 29.23
CA ASP A 172 -7.50 -18.03 30.53
C ASP A 172 -7.86 -16.55 30.37
N LEU A 173 -8.94 -16.09 31.00
CA LEU A 173 -9.32 -14.68 30.95
C LEU A 173 -8.22 -13.79 31.56
N GLU A 174 -7.39 -14.32 32.46
CA GLU A 174 -6.21 -13.63 33.00
C GLU A 174 -5.13 -13.36 31.95
N GLY A 175 -5.11 -14.14 30.85
CA GLY A 175 -4.17 -14.02 29.74
C GLY A 175 -4.60 -13.05 28.64
N ILE A 176 -5.80 -12.46 28.72
CA ILE A 176 -6.28 -11.49 27.74
C ILE A 176 -5.56 -10.15 27.95
N ASP A 177 -4.81 -9.70 26.94
CA ASP A 177 -4.16 -8.40 26.95
C ASP A 177 -4.97 -7.34 26.16
N PRO A 178 -4.63 -6.04 26.28
CA PRO A 178 -5.35 -4.96 25.58
C PRO A 178 -5.36 -5.07 24.05
N TYR A 179 -4.39 -5.79 23.46
CA TYR A 179 -4.26 -5.95 22.01
C TYR A 179 -5.18 -7.00 21.44
N TYR A 180 -5.80 -7.83 22.27
CA TYR A 180 -6.73 -8.86 21.84
C TYR A 180 -7.82 -8.32 20.90
N GLY A 181 -8.49 -7.23 21.29
CA GLY A 181 -9.56 -6.63 20.49
C GLY A 181 -9.05 -5.95 19.21
N THR A 182 -7.95 -5.20 19.33
CA THR A 182 -7.38 -4.43 18.22
C THR A 182 -6.59 -5.29 17.22
N GLY A 183 -6.12 -6.46 17.66
CA GLY A 183 -5.34 -7.39 16.86
C GLY A 183 -6.19 -8.32 16.00
N GLY A 184 -7.41 -8.63 16.45
CA GLY A 184 -8.35 -9.52 15.75
C GLY A 184 -9.52 -8.84 15.04
N GLY A 185 -9.96 -7.67 15.52
CA GLY A 185 -11.15 -7.02 14.99
C GLY A 185 -11.00 -6.58 13.53
N HIS A 186 -11.93 -6.97 12.65
CA HIS A 186 -11.87 -6.64 11.22
C HIS A 186 -11.84 -5.13 10.94
N ALA A 187 -12.48 -4.30 11.76
CA ALA A 187 -12.44 -2.85 11.63
C ALA A 187 -11.01 -2.28 11.68
N PHE A 188 -10.11 -2.95 12.41
CA PHE A 188 -8.71 -2.54 12.52
C PHE A 188 -7.89 -2.87 11.26
N ALA A 189 -8.34 -3.75 10.37
CA ALA A 189 -7.63 -4.01 9.10
C ALA A 189 -7.51 -2.74 8.24
N ALA A 190 -8.61 -1.99 8.06
CA ALA A 190 -8.58 -0.70 7.36
C ALA A 190 -8.10 0.45 8.26
N GLY A 191 -8.51 0.46 9.53
CA GLY A 191 -8.16 1.51 10.49
C GLY A 191 -6.66 1.60 10.76
N ARG A 192 -5.98 0.45 10.91
CA ARG A 192 -4.54 0.38 11.20
C ARG A 192 -3.69 0.84 10.03
N VAL A 193 -4.09 0.52 8.79
CA VAL A 193 -3.48 1.08 7.57
C VAL A 193 -3.64 2.59 7.54
N SER A 194 -4.86 3.09 7.80
CA SER A 194 -5.11 4.54 7.83
C SER A 194 -4.25 5.25 8.87
N TYR A 195 -4.16 4.68 10.08
CA TYR A 195 -3.33 5.19 11.17
C TYR A 195 -1.84 5.19 10.81
N ALA A 196 -1.29 4.05 10.39
CA ALA A 196 0.13 3.88 10.16
C ALA A 196 0.66 4.71 8.98
N LEU A 197 -0.17 4.95 7.95
CA LEU A 197 0.19 5.74 6.77
C LEU A 197 -0.27 7.21 6.83
N GLY A 198 -0.92 7.65 7.92
CA GLY A 198 -1.40 9.03 8.07
C GLY A 198 -2.55 9.42 7.12
N LEU A 199 -3.43 8.46 6.79
CA LEU A 199 -4.52 8.65 5.83
C LEU A 199 -5.81 9.08 6.53
N SER A 200 -6.47 10.11 6.01
CA SER A 200 -7.63 10.75 6.68
C SER A 200 -8.98 10.60 5.95
N GLY A 201 -9.03 9.83 4.86
CA GLY A 201 -10.28 9.52 4.15
C GLY A 201 -11.09 8.39 4.83
N PRO A 202 -12.16 7.89 4.18
CA PRO A 202 -12.97 6.79 4.70
C PRO A 202 -12.12 5.54 4.95
N ALA A 203 -12.27 4.89 6.11
CA ALA A 203 -11.58 3.64 6.45
C ALA A 203 -12.60 2.53 6.73
N VAL A 204 -12.77 1.59 5.81
CA VAL A 204 -13.86 0.61 5.83
C VAL A 204 -13.34 -0.80 5.56
N SER A 205 -13.67 -1.72 6.45
CA SER A 205 -13.52 -3.15 6.23
C SER A 205 -14.83 -3.74 5.70
N VAL A 206 -14.75 -4.56 4.66
CA VAL A 206 -15.90 -5.13 3.95
C VAL A 206 -15.87 -6.65 4.05
N ASP A 207 -16.93 -7.24 4.58
CA ASP A 207 -17.18 -8.68 4.54
C ASP A 207 -18.46 -8.97 3.73
N THR A 208 -18.26 -9.50 2.54
CA THR A 208 -19.31 -10.09 1.68
C THR A 208 -18.87 -11.48 1.24
N ALA A 209 -18.16 -12.20 2.12
CA ALA A 209 -17.49 -13.45 1.82
C ALA A 209 -16.54 -13.35 0.59
N CYS A 210 -16.71 -14.20 -0.42
CA CYS A 210 -15.80 -14.30 -1.56
C CYS A 210 -15.76 -13.04 -2.46
N SER A 211 -16.73 -12.13 -2.35
CA SER A 211 -16.76 -10.88 -3.13
C SER A 211 -16.12 -9.67 -2.43
N SER A 212 -15.66 -9.81 -1.19
CA SER A 212 -15.25 -8.71 -0.31
C SER A 212 -14.34 -7.66 -0.95
N SER A 213 -13.19 -8.06 -1.52
CA SER A 213 -12.26 -7.08 -2.12
C SER A 213 -12.78 -6.42 -3.40
N LEU A 214 -13.68 -7.07 -4.16
CA LEU A 214 -14.26 -6.45 -5.35
C LEU A 214 -15.40 -5.49 -4.99
N VAL A 215 -16.14 -5.77 -3.90
CA VAL A 215 -17.09 -4.83 -3.30
C VAL A 215 -16.36 -3.64 -2.67
N ALA A 216 -15.20 -3.87 -2.02
CA ALA A 216 -14.34 -2.80 -1.52
C ALA A 216 -13.87 -1.87 -2.66
N LEU A 217 -13.47 -2.42 -3.81
CA LEU A 217 -13.17 -1.63 -5.02
C LEU A 217 -14.37 -0.77 -5.45
N HIS A 218 -15.58 -1.34 -5.46
CA HIS A 218 -16.79 -0.62 -5.85
C HIS A 218 -17.02 0.61 -4.97
N TYR A 219 -16.94 0.44 -3.64
CA TYR A 219 -17.14 1.56 -2.72
C TYR A 219 -16.03 2.60 -2.81
N ALA A 220 -14.77 2.18 -2.95
CA ALA A 220 -13.65 3.08 -3.20
C ALA A 220 -13.85 3.93 -4.47
N ALA A 221 -14.31 3.30 -5.56
CA ALA A 221 -14.61 4.00 -6.80
C ALA A 221 -15.73 5.04 -6.64
N ARG A 222 -16.75 4.73 -5.83
CA ARG A 222 -17.83 5.68 -5.50
C ARG A 222 -17.32 6.85 -4.67
N SER A 223 -16.49 6.60 -3.64
CA SER A 223 -15.90 7.65 -2.81
C SER A 223 -15.00 8.59 -3.60
N LEU A 224 -14.16 8.07 -4.50
CA LEU A 224 -13.32 8.88 -5.40
C LEU A 224 -14.14 9.78 -6.33
N ARG A 225 -15.18 9.23 -6.98
CA ARG A 225 -16.05 9.98 -7.91
C ARG A 225 -16.90 11.03 -7.20
N ARG A 226 -17.24 10.80 -5.92
CA ARG A 226 -17.96 11.75 -5.05
C ARG A 226 -17.05 12.78 -4.39
N GLY A 227 -15.73 12.60 -4.45
CA GLY A 227 -14.77 13.49 -3.80
C GLY A 227 -14.74 13.34 -2.27
N GLU A 228 -15.12 12.18 -1.73
CA GLU A 228 -14.97 11.84 -0.31
C GLU A 228 -13.51 11.57 0.07
N CYS A 229 -12.69 11.22 -0.92
CA CYS A 229 -11.25 11.15 -0.81
C CYS A 229 -10.61 11.43 -2.16
N ARG A 230 -9.33 11.83 -2.15
CA ARG A 230 -8.55 12.08 -3.37
C ARG A 230 -7.84 10.83 -3.88
N TYR A 231 -7.32 10.01 -2.98
CA TYR A 231 -6.80 8.67 -3.28
C TYR A 231 -7.66 7.60 -2.61
N ALA A 232 -7.65 6.39 -3.13
CA ALA A 232 -8.21 5.23 -2.44
C ALA A 232 -7.27 4.04 -2.50
N LEU A 233 -6.97 3.48 -1.33
CA LEU A 233 -6.29 2.21 -1.18
C LEU A 233 -7.35 1.11 -1.08
N VAL A 234 -7.31 0.15 -1.98
CA VAL A 234 -8.23 -1.00 -2.02
C VAL A 234 -7.44 -2.27 -1.75
N GLY A 235 -7.74 -2.93 -0.63
CA GLY A 235 -7.05 -4.12 -0.18
C GLY A 235 -7.95 -5.36 -0.13
N GLY A 236 -7.33 -6.52 -0.08
CA GLY A 236 -7.97 -7.79 0.24
C GLY A 236 -7.02 -8.71 0.97
N ALA A 237 -7.46 -9.34 2.06
CA ALA A 237 -6.66 -10.31 2.81
C ALA A 237 -7.43 -11.60 3.10
N ASN A 238 -6.71 -12.72 3.07
CA ASN A 238 -7.18 -14.02 3.53
C ASN A 238 -6.04 -14.86 4.08
N ALA A 239 -6.26 -15.55 5.20
CA ALA A 239 -5.30 -16.47 5.79
C ALA A 239 -5.99 -17.68 6.46
N ILE A 240 -5.31 -18.83 6.52
CA ILE A 240 -5.89 -20.12 6.91
C ILE A 240 -5.10 -20.71 8.10
N PHE A 241 -5.72 -20.68 9.28
CA PHE A 241 -5.12 -21.08 10.55
C PHE A 241 -5.99 -22.02 11.40
N SER A 242 -7.30 -22.12 11.12
CA SER A 242 -8.29 -22.82 11.96
C SER A 242 -8.88 -24.05 11.24
N PRO A 243 -8.96 -25.21 11.93
CA PRO A 243 -9.60 -26.41 11.38
C PRO A 243 -11.12 -26.32 11.26
N GLU A 244 -11.78 -25.38 11.93
CA GLU A 244 -13.25 -25.31 12.02
C GLU A 244 -13.88 -25.02 10.68
N LEU A 245 -13.40 -23.96 10.02
CA LEU A 245 -13.90 -23.56 8.72
C LEU A 245 -13.56 -24.63 7.68
N MET A 246 -12.38 -25.24 7.78
CA MET A 246 -11.98 -26.37 6.91
C MET A 246 -12.95 -27.56 7.04
N VAL A 247 -13.24 -28.00 8.27
CA VAL A 247 -14.17 -29.11 8.56
C VAL A 247 -15.58 -28.76 8.11
N SER A 248 -16.04 -27.53 8.35
CA SER A 248 -17.34 -27.04 7.89
C SER A 248 -17.48 -27.09 6.36
N LEU A 249 -16.45 -26.64 5.63
CA LEU A 249 -16.45 -26.65 4.17
C LEU A 249 -16.39 -28.08 3.61
N CYS A 250 -15.61 -28.98 4.22
CA CYS A 250 -15.64 -30.41 3.89
C CYS A 250 -17.02 -31.02 4.15
N ARG A 251 -17.68 -30.68 5.27
CA ARG A 251 -19.03 -31.15 5.59
C ARG A 251 -20.06 -30.74 4.54
N SER A 252 -19.93 -29.53 4.01
CA SER A 252 -20.77 -29.02 2.92
C SER A 252 -20.40 -29.54 1.53
N ARG A 253 -19.34 -30.35 1.41
CA ARG A 253 -18.77 -30.83 0.13
C ARG A 253 -18.35 -29.70 -0.82
N ALA A 254 -17.96 -28.55 -0.28
CA ALA A 254 -17.56 -27.38 -1.07
C ALA A 254 -16.13 -27.49 -1.63
N LEU A 255 -15.27 -28.29 -1.00
CA LEU A 255 -13.85 -28.37 -1.32
C LEU A 255 -13.52 -29.52 -2.28
N ALA A 256 -12.62 -29.25 -3.21
CA ALA A 256 -12.03 -30.27 -4.08
C ALA A 256 -11.10 -31.19 -3.26
N PRO A 257 -11.19 -32.52 -3.37
CA PRO A 257 -10.33 -33.46 -2.62
C PRO A 257 -8.83 -33.28 -2.87
N ASP A 258 -8.44 -32.83 -4.07
CA ASP A 258 -7.04 -32.54 -4.41
C ASP A 258 -6.58 -31.13 -4.01
N GLY A 259 -7.45 -30.34 -3.39
CA GLY A 259 -7.18 -28.97 -2.97
C GLY A 259 -6.96 -27.99 -4.13
N ARG A 260 -7.44 -28.31 -5.34
CA ARG A 260 -7.28 -27.46 -6.53
C ARG A 260 -8.64 -26.99 -7.05
N SER A 261 -8.73 -25.71 -7.39
CA SER A 261 -9.86 -25.20 -8.18
C SER A 261 -9.64 -25.52 -9.66
N LYS A 262 -10.64 -26.10 -10.33
CA LYS A 262 -10.55 -26.59 -11.72
C LYS A 262 -11.62 -25.90 -12.60
N PRO A 263 -11.54 -24.57 -12.77
CA PRO A 263 -12.59 -23.77 -13.40
C PRO A 263 -12.84 -24.20 -14.85
N PHE A 264 -14.12 -24.43 -15.18
CA PHE A 264 -14.61 -24.79 -16.52
C PHE A 264 -14.12 -26.15 -17.05
N LEU A 265 -13.54 -26.99 -16.20
CA LEU A 265 -13.07 -28.33 -16.57
C LEU A 265 -14.09 -29.41 -16.19
N ALA A 266 -14.05 -30.55 -16.88
CA ALA A 266 -14.96 -31.68 -16.66
C ALA A 266 -14.79 -32.33 -15.28
N ASN A 267 -13.63 -32.17 -14.66
CA ASN A 267 -13.32 -32.67 -13.32
C ASN A 267 -13.45 -31.57 -12.24
N ALA A 268 -14.24 -30.52 -12.49
CA ALA A 268 -14.67 -29.55 -11.50
C ALA A 268 -15.50 -30.22 -10.39
N ASP A 269 -14.95 -30.31 -9.18
CA ASP A 269 -15.49 -31.08 -8.05
C ASP A 269 -15.47 -30.30 -6.72
N GLY A 270 -15.28 -28.98 -6.78
CA GLY A 270 -15.12 -28.10 -5.63
C GLY A 270 -13.97 -27.11 -5.83
N TYR A 271 -13.70 -26.28 -4.82
CA TYR A 271 -12.57 -25.36 -4.86
C TYR A 271 -11.45 -25.76 -3.90
N GLY A 272 -10.22 -25.37 -4.22
CA GLY A 272 -9.09 -25.40 -3.28
C GLY A 272 -9.03 -24.10 -2.49
N ARG A 273 -8.82 -24.13 -1.17
CA ARG A 273 -8.64 -22.88 -0.39
C ARG A 273 -7.27 -22.25 -0.66
N GLY A 274 -7.17 -20.94 -0.54
CA GLY A 274 -5.93 -20.20 -0.69
C GLY A 274 -5.78 -19.02 0.28
N GLU A 275 -4.55 -18.73 0.68
CA GLU A 275 -4.15 -17.53 1.42
C GLU A 275 -3.66 -16.45 0.45
N GLY A 276 -3.72 -15.18 0.84
CA GLY A 276 -3.15 -14.11 0.04
C GLY A 276 -3.56 -12.72 0.51
N VAL A 277 -2.70 -11.76 0.20
CA VAL A 277 -2.92 -10.34 0.48
C VAL A 277 -2.57 -9.51 -0.75
N GLY A 278 -3.41 -8.55 -1.11
CA GLY A 278 -3.17 -7.64 -2.22
C GLY A 278 -3.71 -6.25 -1.94
N ALA A 279 -3.09 -5.23 -2.54
CA ALA A 279 -3.57 -3.85 -2.52
C ALA A 279 -3.41 -3.16 -3.88
N LEU A 280 -4.32 -2.21 -4.15
CA LEU A 280 -4.32 -1.31 -5.29
C LEU A 280 -4.43 0.12 -4.78
N VAL A 281 -3.77 1.07 -5.45
CA VAL A 281 -3.97 2.50 -5.25
C VAL A 281 -4.71 3.07 -6.45
N LEU A 282 -5.81 3.77 -6.20
CA LEU A 282 -6.64 4.41 -7.20
C LEU A 282 -6.71 5.92 -7.00
N MET A 283 -6.82 6.64 -8.11
CA MET A 283 -7.15 8.06 -8.14
C MET A 283 -7.89 8.40 -9.44
N ARG A 284 -8.34 9.64 -9.60
CA ARG A 284 -8.95 10.06 -10.87
C ARG A 284 -7.89 10.09 -11.98
N LEU A 285 -8.26 9.64 -13.18
CA LEU A 285 -7.33 9.52 -14.31
C LEU A 285 -6.72 10.86 -14.71
N ASP A 286 -7.53 11.92 -14.75
CA ASP A 286 -7.10 13.29 -15.07
C ASP A 286 -6.02 13.81 -14.10
N GLU A 287 -6.20 13.53 -12.80
CA GLU A 287 -5.19 13.86 -11.79
C GLU A 287 -3.92 13.02 -11.92
N ALA A 288 -4.06 11.71 -12.21
CA ALA A 288 -2.92 10.82 -12.40
C ALA A 288 -2.04 11.30 -13.56
N GLU A 289 -2.66 11.69 -14.67
CA GLU A 289 -1.96 12.23 -15.84
C GLU A 289 -1.29 13.57 -15.53
N ARG A 290 -2.03 14.49 -14.91
CA ARG A 290 -1.52 15.81 -14.52
C ARG A 290 -0.29 15.74 -13.60
N GLU A 291 -0.26 14.75 -12.71
CA GLU A 291 0.86 14.54 -11.78
C GLU A 291 1.99 13.68 -12.36
N GLY A 292 1.77 13.05 -13.52
CA GLY A 292 2.71 12.10 -14.11
C GLY A 292 2.79 10.78 -13.34
N ARG A 293 1.71 10.40 -12.65
CA ARG A 293 1.58 9.10 -11.97
C ARG A 293 1.62 7.97 -13.01
N PRO A 294 2.08 6.77 -12.63
CA PRO A 294 1.98 5.63 -13.52
C PRO A 294 0.50 5.26 -13.64
N VAL A 295 -0.03 5.08 -14.84
CA VAL A 295 -1.40 4.57 -15.02
C VAL A 295 -1.24 3.16 -15.54
N LEU A 296 -1.43 2.18 -14.65
CA LEU A 296 -1.21 0.76 -14.92
C LEU A 296 -2.42 0.15 -15.64
N ALA A 297 -3.62 0.61 -15.27
CA ALA A 297 -4.89 0.29 -15.90
C ALA A 297 -5.91 1.38 -15.56
N VAL A 298 -7.05 1.36 -16.25
CA VAL A 298 -8.17 2.29 -16.00
C VAL A 298 -9.40 1.51 -15.60
N LEU A 299 -9.93 1.75 -14.40
CA LEU A 299 -11.23 1.27 -13.96
C LEU A 299 -12.33 2.10 -14.63
N ARG A 300 -13.06 1.45 -15.55
CA ARG A 300 -14.11 2.08 -16.36
C ARG A 300 -15.46 2.07 -15.66
N GLY A 301 -15.81 0.97 -15.00
CA GLY A 301 -17.04 0.86 -14.24
C GLY A 301 -17.08 -0.35 -13.33
N SER A 302 -17.99 -0.32 -12.37
CA SER A 302 -18.25 -1.46 -11.47
C SER A 302 -19.69 -1.46 -10.96
N ALA A 303 -20.17 -2.63 -10.57
CA ALA A 303 -21.49 -2.80 -9.96
C ALA A 303 -21.49 -3.89 -8.89
N VAL A 304 -22.45 -3.79 -7.96
CA VAL A 304 -22.72 -4.76 -6.91
C VAL A 304 -24.23 -5.01 -6.85
N ASN A 305 -24.64 -6.27 -6.71
CA ASN A 305 -26.04 -6.64 -6.43
C ASN A 305 -26.10 -7.86 -5.49
N HIS A 306 -27.28 -8.45 -5.35
CA HIS A 306 -27.49 -9.68 -4.59
C HIS A 306 -28.35 -10.68 -5.38
N ASP A 307 -28.13 -11.97 -5.16
CA ASP A 307 -28.89 -13.07 -5.74
C ASP A 307 -30.39 -13.07 -5.40
N GLY A 308 -30.82 -12.26 -4.42
CA GLY A 308 -32.19 -12.30 -3.88
C GLY A 308 -32.59 -13.69 -3.37
N ALA A 309 -33.89 -14.01 -3.50
CA ALA A 309 -34.38 -15.35 -3.23
C ALA A 309 -34.04 -16.30 -4.40
N SER A 310 -33.21 -17.31 -4.14
CA SER A 310 -32.83 -18.36 -5.09
C SER A 310 -33.17 -19.75 -4.55
N SER A 311 -32.73 -20.82 -5.22
CA SER A 311 -32.97 -22.21 -4.83
C SER A 311 -32.32 -22.62 -3.50
N GLY A 312 -31.48 -21.77 -2.91
CA GLY A 312 -30.89 -21.95 -1.59
C GLY A 312 -29.93 -20.80 -1.27
N LEU A 313 -29.69 -20.52 0.01
CA LEU A 313 -28.90 -19.35 0.43
C LEU A 313 -27.53 -19.26 -0.25
N THR A 314 -26.88 -20.40 -0.47
CA THR A 314 -25.54 -20.51 -1.06
C THR A 314 -25.56 -20.93 -2.53
N VAL A 315 -26.73 -20.99 -3.16
CA VAL A 315 -26.88 -21.41 -4.56
C VAL A 315 -26.85 -20.16 -5.45
N PRO A 316 -25.88 -20.05 -6.38
CA PRO A 316 -25.72 -18.88 -7.22
C PRO A 316 -26.93 -18.65 -8.14
N ASN A 317 -27.21 -17.38 -8.46
CA ASN A 317 -28.31 -16.98 -9.32
C ASN A 317 -27.82 -16.40 -10.66
N GLY A 318 -27.94 -17.18 -11.76
CA GLY A 318 -27.51 -16.79 -13.11
C GLY A 318 -28.10 -15.44 -13.59
N PRO A 319 -29.43 -15.24 -13.55
CA PRO A 319 -30.04 -13.94 -13.83
C PRO A 319 -29.44 -12.77 -13.03
N ALA A 320 -29.20 -12.93 -11.72
CA ALA A 320 -28.59 -11.88 -10.91
C ALA A 320 -27.13 -11.59 -11.34
N GLN A 321 -26.37 -12.63 -11.73
CA GLN A 321 -25.03 -12.45 -12.31
C GLN A 321 -25.07 -11.68 -13.63
N GLN A 322 -26.04 -11.96 -14.50
CA GLN A 322 -26.21 -11.19 -15.74
C GLN A 322 -26.54 -9.72 -15.44
N GLU A 323 -27.40 -9.46 -14.45
CA GLU A 323 -27.78 -8.10 -14.06
C GLU A 323 -26.60 -7.29 -13.52
N VAL A 324 -25.74 -7.87 -12.67
CA VAL A 324 -24.56 -7.14 -12.16
C VAL A 324 -23.56 -6.85 -13.29
N ILE A 325 -23.40 -7.77 -14.24
CA ILE A 325 -22.54 -7.54 -15.42
C ILE A 325 -23.11 -6.41 -16.28
N ARG A 326 -24.41 -6.43 -16.60
CA ARG A 326 -25.08 -5.36 -17.35
C ARG A 326 -25.01 -4.02 -16.63
N ALA A 327 -25.13 -4.01 -15.30
CA ALA A 327 -25.00 -2.80 -14.50
C ALA A 327 -23.58 -2.22 -14.53
N ALA A 328 -22.54 -3.05 -14.48
CA ALA A 328 -21.15 -2.60 -14.61
C ALA A 328 -20.88 -2.03 -16.02
N LEU A 329 -21.40 -2.67 -17.07
CA LEU A 329 -21.36 -2.14 -18.44
C LEU A 329 -22.06 -0.77 -18.52
N ALA A 330 -23.24 -0.64 -17.94
CA ALA A 330 -23.98 0.62 -17.90
C ALA A 330 -23.24 1.73 -17.10
N ASP A 331 -22.56 1.38 -16.01
CA ASP A 331 -21.72 2.31 -15.23
C ASP A 331 -20.50 2.77 -16.04
N SER A 332 -19.90 1.89 -16.83
CA SER A 332 -18.73 2.20 -17.67
C SER A 332 -19.03 2.91 -18.99
N GLY A 333 -20.25 2.78 -19.50
CA GLY A 333 -20.62 3.23 -20.84
C GLY A 333 -20.07 2.37 -21.99
N LEU A 334 -19.44 1.22 -21.68
CA LEU A 334 -18.93 0.26 -22.67
C LEU A 334 -20.04 -0.64 -23.19
N ARG A 335 -19.89 -1.11 -24.43
CA ARG A 335 -20.73 -2.16 -25.01
C ARG A 335 -20.13 -3.54 -24.71
N PRO A 336 -20.96 -4.61 -24.64
CA PRO A 336 -20.47 -5.95 -24.36
C PRO A 336 -19.37 -6.42 -25.32
N GLU A 337 -19.48 -6.10 -26.61
CA GLU A 337 -18.52 -6.50 -27.64
C GLU A 337 -17.12 -5.90 -27.46
N GLU A 338 -16.98 -4.81 -26.70
CA GLU A 338 -15.69 -4.17 -26.40
C GLU A 338 -14.89 -4.96 -25.36
N VAL A 339 -15.54 -5.82 -24.56
CA VAL A 339 -14.87 -6.67 -23.56
C VAL A 339 -14.36 -7.95 -24.23
N SER A 340 -13.04 -8.18 -24.15
CA SER A 340 -12.38 -9.30 -24.82
C SER A 340 -11.96 -10.43 -23.88
N TYR A 341 -11.89 -10.15 -22.58
CA TYR A 341 -11.51 -11.11 -21.55
C TYR A 341 -12.38 -10.97 -20.31
N VAL A 342 -12.73 -12.06 -19.66
CA VAL A 342 -13.31 -12.06 -18.31
C VAL A 342 -12.50 -12.96 -17.38
N GLU A 343 -12.00 -12.35 -16.31
CA GLU A 343 -11.54 -13.03 -15.12
C GLU A 343 -12.75 -13.44 -14.30
N ALA A 344 -13.18 -14.68 -14.49
CA ALA A 344 -14.36 -15.25 -13.87
C ALA A 344 -14.18 -15.43 -12.35
N HIS A 345 -15.29 -15.53 -11.64
CA HIS A 345 -15.29 -16.04 -10.29
C HIS A 345 -14.76 -17.48 -10.28
N GLY A 346 -15.22 -18.34 -11.19
CA GLY A 346 -14.56 -19.57 -11.64
C GLY A 346 -13.98 -20.40 -10.50
N THR A 347 -14.86 -20.93 -9.65
CA THR A 347 -14.45 -21.70 -8.46
C THR A 347 -14.05 -23.14 -8.78
N GLY A 348 -14.43 -23.68 -9.94
CA GLY A 348 -14.23 -25.09 -10.24
C GLY A 348 -15.33 -25.97 -9.63
N THR A 349 -16.54 -25.44 -9.48
CA THR A 349 -17.68 -26.21 -8.97
C THR A 349 -18.54 -26.71 -10.12
N SER A 350 -19.06 -27.93 -9.98
CA SER A 350 -19.89 -28.58 -11.02
C SER A 350 -21.16 -27.81 -11.36
N LEU A 351 -21.73 -27.08 -10.39
CA LEU A 351 -22.93 -26.26 -10.55
C LEU A 351 -22.61 -24.79 -10.88
N GLY A 352 -21.63 -24.19 -10.21
CA GLY A 352 -21.35 -22.76 -10.32
C GLY A 352 -20.76 -22.38 -11.68
N ASP A 353 -19.81 -23.17 -12.19
CA ASP A 353 -19.13 -22.85 -13.45
C ASP A 353 -20.08 -22.84 -14.65
N PRO A 354 -21.04 -23.79 -14.82
CA PRO A 354 -22.05 -23.68 -15.88
C PRO A 354 -23.00 -22.47 -15.74
N ILE A 355 -23.37 -22.11 -14.51
CA ILE A 355 -24.22 -20.93 -14.26
C ILE A 355 -23.50 -19.65 -14.67
N GLU A 356 -22.23 -19.51 -14.27
CA GLU A 356 -21.41 -18.35 -14.63
C GLU A 356 -21.14 -18.30 -16.14
N ALA A 357 -20.78 -19.42 -16.77
CA ALA A 357 -20.60 -19.48 -18.22
C ALA A 357 -21.88 -19.10 -18.98
N GLY A 358 -23.06 -19.53 -18.51
CA GLY A 358 -24.35 -19.12 -19.06
C GLY A 358 -24.61 -17.62 -18.91
N ALA A 359 -24.27 -17.03 -17.77
CA ALA A 359 -24.41 -15.59 -17.55
C ALA A 359 -23.47 -14.77 -18.46
N LEU A 360 -22.22 -15.22 -18.63
CA LEU A 360 -21.26 -14.59 -19.54
C LEU A 360 -21.69 -14.72 -20.99
N GLN A 361 -22.16 -15.89 -21.41
CA GLN A 361 -22.68 -16.12 -22.75
C GLN A 361 -23.86 -15.18 -23.06
N GLU A 362 -24.80 -15.05 -22.13
CA GLU A 362 -26.00 -14.23 -22.33
C GLU A 362 -25.67 -12.73 -22.48
N VAL A 363 -24.66 -12.23 -21.76
CA VAL A 363 -24.32 -10.79 -21.80
C VAL A 363 -23.27 -10.48 -22.87
N TYR A 364 -22.19 -11.24 -22.93
CA TYR A 364 -21.03 -10.99 -23.80
C TYR A 364 -20.97 -11.88 -25.04
N GLY A 365 -21.45 -13.12 -24.96
CA GLY A 365 -21.30 -14.16 -25.99
C GLY A 365 -22.25 -14.01 -27.18
N ARG A 366 -22.61 -12.79 -27.58
CA ARG A 366 -23.53 -12.53 -28.69
C ARG A 366 -22.98 -13.10 -30.01
N ALA A 367 -23.89 -13.58 -30.86
CA ALA A 367 -23.56 -14.33 -32.08
C ALA A 367 -22.86 -13.50 -33.18
N ASP A 368 -22.87 -12.17 -33.07
CA ASP A 368 -22.27 -11.22 -33.99
C ASP A 368 -20.81 -10.85 -33.65
N ARG A 369 -20.22 -11.47 -32.62
CA ARG A 369 -18.84 -11.22 -32.21
C ARG A 369 -17.87 -12.06 -33.05
N ASP A 370 -16.91 -11.39 -33.69
CA ASP A 370 -15.93 -12.00 -34.62
C ASP A 370 -14.98 -13.01 -33.94
N GLU A 371 -14.61 -12.76 -32.69
CA GLU A 371 -13.77 -13.65 -31.88
C GLU A 371 -14.53 -14.11 -30.62
N PRO A 372 -14.26 -15.29 -30.06
CA PRO A 372 -14.86 -15.70 -28.80
C PRO A 372 -14.44 -14.79 -27.64
N LEU A 373 -15.28 -14.68 -26.61
CA LEU A 373 -14.88 -14.05 -25.35
C LEU A 373 -13.91 -14.99 -24.63
N LEU A 374 -12.75 -14.47 -24.25
CA LEU A 374 -11.77 -15.25 -23.49
C LEU A 374 -12.16 -15.28 -22.01
N VAL A 375 -12.13 -16.46 -21.40
CA VAL A 375 -12.50 -16.64 -19.99
C VAL A 375 -11.41 -17.42 -19.27
N GLY A 376 -11.08 -16.99 -18.06
CA GLY A 376 -10.17 -17.72 -17.18
C GLY A 376 -10.42 -17.40 -15.72
N SER A 377 -9.70 -18.08 -14.82
CA SER A 377 -9.74 -17.79 -13.39
C SER A 377 -8.37 -18.10 -12.78
N VAL A 378 -7.85 -17.15 -12.02
CA VAL A 378 -6.61 -17.24 -11.24
C VAL A 378 -6.70 -18.35 -10.20
N LYS A 379 -7.91 -18.77 -9.79
CA LYS A 379 -8.09 -19.82 -8.80
C LYS A 379 -7.51 -21.16 -9.26
N ALA A 380 -7.38 -21.37 -10.58
CA ALA A 380 -6.67 -22.53 -11.14
C ALA A 380 -5.19 -22.61 -10.72
N ARG A 381 -4.59 -21.47 -10.33
CA ARG A 381 -3.16 -21.33 -10.02
C ARG A 381 -2.92 -21.08 -8.54
N LEU A 382 -3.75 -20.25 -7.92
CA LEU A 382 -3.60 -19.80 -6.53
C LEU A 382 -4.64 -20.38 -5.56
N GLY A 383 -5.56 -21.23 -6.02
CA GLY A 383 -6.75 -21.58 -5.23
C GLY A 383 -7.69 -20.40 -5.02
N HIS A 384 -8.74 -20.61 -4.24
CA HIS A 384 -9.71 -19.60 -3.87
C HIS A 384 -9.22 -18.80 -2.66
N LEU A 385 -8.76 -17.58 -2.93
CA LEU A 385 -8.26 -16.62 -1.93
C LEU A 385 -9.37 -15.94 -1.11
N GLU A 386 -10.59 -16.53 -1.09
CA GLU A 386 -11.73 -16.02 -0.33
C GLU A 386 -11.88 -14.48 -0.46
N ALA A 387 -11.83 -13.70 0.63
CA ALA A 387 -11.97 -12.24 0.58
C ALA A 387 -10.91 -11.52 -0.28
N ALA A 388 -9.71 -12.09 -0.46
CA ALA A 388 -8.63 -11.56 -1.31
C ALA A 388 -8.73 -11.98 -2.78
N SER A 389 -9.73 -12.79 -3.17
CA SER A 389 -9.85 -13.28 -4.55
C SER A 389 -10.02 -12.17 -5.58
N GLY A 390 -10.82 -11.15 -5.25
CA GLY A 390 -11.09 -10.02 -6.13
C GLY A 390 -9.83 -9.20 -6.41
N VAL A 391 -9.07 -8.84 -5.39
CA VAL A 391 -7.83 -8.05 -5.56
C VAL A 391 -6.75 -8.82 -6.33
N ALA A 392 -6.58 -10.12 -6.08
CA ALA A 392 -5.64 -10.96 -6.84
C ALA A 392 -6.02 -11.03 -8.33
N ALA A 393 -7.31 -11.21 -8.63
CA ALA A 393 -7.87 -11.16 -9.99
C ALA A 393 -7.62 -9.80 -10.67
N LEU A 394 -7.83 -8.69 -9.97
CA LEU A 394 -7.58 -7.35 -10.50
C LEU A 394 -6.11 -7.11 -10.80
N ILE A 395 -5.20 -7.52 -9.91
CA ILE A 395 -3.74 -7.40 -10.14
C ILE A 395 -3.33 -8.22 -11.36
N LYS A 396 -3.86 -9.44 -11.52
CA LYS A 396 -3.67 -10.24 -12.74
C LYS A 396 -4.12 -9.48 -13.98
N LEU A 397 -5.32 -8.89 -13.96
CA LEU A 397 -5.80 -8.10 -15.10
C LEU A 397 -4.91 -6.89 -15.42
N VAL A 398 -4.45 -6.16 -14.39
CA VAL A 398 -3.51 -5.05 -14.55
C VAL A 398 -2.25 -5.52 -15.28
N LEU A 399 -1.67 -6.65 -14.86
CA LEU A 399 -0.49 -7.24 -15.50
C LEU A 399 -0.76 -7.67 -16.95
N MET A 400 -1.90 -8.31 -17.21
CA MET A 400 -2.27 -8.73 -18.57
C MET A 400 -2.47 -7.54 -19.51
N LEU A 401 -3.13 -6.47 -19.03
CA LEU A 401 -3.36 -5.23 -19.80
C LEU A 401 -2.05 -4.51 -20.09
N ARG A 402 -1.17 -4.40 -19.08
CA ARG A 402 0.16 -3.78 -19.20
C ARG A 402 1.05 -4.50 -20.21
N ASN A 403 1.01 -5.83 -20.23
CA ASN A 403 1.81 -6.66 -21.12
C ASN A 403 1.15 -6.94 -22.48
N GLY A 404 -0.12 -6.54 -22.68
CA GLY A 404 -0.86 -6.78 -23.92
C GLY A 404 -1.00 -8.26 -24.26
N ALA A 405 -1.10 -9.14 -23.25
CA ALA A 405 -1.10 -10.59 -23.44
C ALA A 405 -2.03 -11.32 -22.48
N VAL A 406 -2.58 -12.44 -22.95
CA VAL A 406 -3.46 -13.33 -22.19
C VAL A 406 -2.73 -14.64 -21.90
N PRO A 407 -2.39 -14.95 -20.63
CA PRO A 407 -1.81 -16.23 -20.23
C PRO A 407 -2.77 -17.39 -20.46
N ALA A 408 -2.23 -18.61 -20.45
CA ALA A 408 -3.06 -19.80 -20.52
C ALA A 408 -3.90 -19.99 -19.24
N ALA A 409 -5.21 -20.15 -19.41
CA ALA A 409 -6.15 -20.45 -18.33
C ALA A 409 -6.14 -21.95 -17.96
N ARG A 410 -5.84 -22.85 -18.91
CA ARG A 410 -5.74 -24.31 -18.70
C ARG A 410 -4.50 -24.91 -19.40
N GLY A 411 -4.04 -26.07 -18.96
CA GLY A 411 -2.93 -26.83 -19.57
C GLY A 411 -3.33 -28.19 -20.13
N PRO A 412 -2.44 -28.89 -20.87
CA PRO A 412 -2.66 -30.26 -21.35
C PRO A 412 -2.91 -31.28 -20.22
N GLU A 413 -2.40 -31.01 -19.03
CA GLU A 413 -2.58 -31.80 -17.80
C GLU A 413 -3.93 -31.57 -17.12
N ASP A 414 -4.58 -30.45 -17.46
CA ASP A 414 -5.90 -30.09 -16.98
C ASP A 414 -6.92 -30.75 -17.91
N GLY A 415 -7.82 -31.58 -17.38
CA GLY A 415 -8.72 -32.45 -18.16
C GLY A 415 -9.59 -31.73 -19.20
N PRO A 416 -10.48 -32.45 -19.91
CA PRO A 416 -11.33 -31.83 -20.94
C PRO A 416 -12.23 -30.74 -20.34
N LEU A 417 -12.78 -29.87 -21.19
CA LEU A 417 -13.73 -28.84 -20.76
C LEU A 417 -15.02 -29.44 -20.20
N ASN A 418 -15.70 -28.69 -19.33
CA ASN A 418 -16.90 -29.14 -18.63
C ASN A 418 -18.05 -29.47 -19.61
N PRO A 419 -18.54 -30.72 -19.68
CA PRO A 419 -19.60 -31.10 -20.63
C PRO A 419 -20.98 -30.54 -20.28
N HIS A 420 -21.16 -29.97 -19.09
CA HIS A 420 -22.40 -29.29 -18.71
C HIS A 420 -22.49 -27.86 -19.28
N ILE A 421 -21.42 -27.37 -19.88
CA ILE A 421 -21.42 -26.13 -20.66
C ILE A 421 -21.57 -26.51 -22.15
N PRO A 422 -22.58 -25.97 -22.86
CA PRO A 422 -22.81 -26.31 -24.27
C PRO A 422 -21.82 -25.55 -25.17
N TRP A 423 -20.54 -25.98 -25.18
CA TRP A 423 -19.44 -25.31 -25.88
C TRP A 423 -19.70 -25.00 -27.36
N ASP A 424 -20.42 -25.89 -28.08
CA ASP A 424 -20.77 -25.68 -29.49
C ASP A 424 -21.77 -24.52 -29.70
N GLY A 425 -22.51 -24.12 -28.65
CA GLY A 425 -23.53 -23.07 -28.68
C GLY A 425 -23.15 -21.80 -27.93
N VAL A 426 -21.97 -21.75 -27.31
CA VAL A 426 -21.46 -20.56 -26.60
C VAL A 426 -20.24 -19.99 -27.32
N ASN A 427 -20.16 -18.67 -27.41
CA ASN A 427 -19.03 -17.98 -28.03
C ASN A 427 -17.96 -17.62 -26.97
N LEU A 428 -17.54 -18.63 -26.20
CA LEU A 428 -16.58 -18.53 -25.10
C LEU A 428 -15.38 -19.44 -25.37
N ASP A 429 -14.18 -18.97 -25.03
CA ASP A 429 -12.93 -19.75 -25.13
C ASP A 429 -12.17 -19.70 -23.81
N VAL A 430 -11.68 -20.87 -23.37
CA VAL A 430 -10.81 -21.02 -22.19
C VAL A 430 -9.39 -21.28 -22.69
N PRO A 431 -8.51 -20.25 -22.74
CA PRO A 431 -7.22 -20.35 -23.41
C PRO A 431 -6.34 -21.46 -22.86
N ASP A 432 -5.83 -22.33 -23.73
CA ASP A 432 -4.86 -23.38 -23.36
C ASP A 432 -3.40 -23.02 -23.61
N ARG A 433 -3.14 -21.86 -24.21
CA ARG A 433 -1.82 -21.33 -24.49
C ARG A 433 -1.80 -19.81 -24.36
N PRO A 434 -0.64 -19.21 -24.05
CA PRO A 434 -0.48 -17.76 -24.09
C PRO A 434 -0.81 -17.23 -25.49
N ARG A 435 -1.46 -16.07 -25.56
CA ARG A 435 -1.84 -15.43 -26.82
C ARG A 435 -1.80 -13.91 -26.69
N PRO A 436 -1.47 -13.17 -27.78
CA PRO A 436 -1.58 -11.71 -27.81
C PRO A 436 -3.01 -11.25 -27.49
N TRP A 437 -3.15 -10.03 -27.00
CA TRP A 437 -4.47 -9.46 -26.78
C TRP A 437 -5.25 -9.32 -28.10
N PRO A 438 -6.53 -9.73 -28.18
CA PRO A 438 -7.30 -9.75 -29.43
C PRO A 438 -7.49 -8.40 -30.14
N THR A 439 -7.64 -7.32 -29.36
CA THR A 439 -8.07 -6.00 -29.84
C THR A 439 -6.96 -4.95 -29.69
N CYS A 440 -7.08 -3.86 -30.45
CA CYS A 440 -6.20 -2.69 -30.34
C CYS A 440 -6.39 -1.89 -29.03
N THR A 441 -7.55 -2.03 -28.38
CA THR A 441 -7.83 -1.42 -27.06
C THR A 441 -8.27 -2.52 -26.09
N PRO A 442 -7.34 -3.04 -25.28
CA PRO A 442 -7.62 -4.09 -24.32
C PRO A 442 -8.66 -3.69 -23.26
N VAL A 443 -9.73 -4.48 -23.13
CA VAL A 443 -10.73 -4.35 -22.06
C VAL A 443 -11.04 -5.73 -21.46
N ALA A 444 -11.09 -5.78 -20.13
CA ALA A 444 -11.38 -6.99 -19.38
C ALA A 444 -12.39 -6.75 -18.25
N GLY A 445 -13.21 -7.77 -17.97
CA GLY A 445 -14.07 -7.83 -16.78
C GLY A 445 -13.49 -8.72 -15.69
N ALA A 446 -13.83 -8.44 -14.43
CA ALA A 446 -13.58 -9.31 -13.29
C ALA A 446 -14.88 -9.56 -12.52
N SER A 447 -15.18 -10.82 -12.23
CA SER A 447 -16.36 -11.24 -11.45
C SER A 447 -15.97 -11.82 -10.09
N ALA A 448 -16.74 -11.48 -9.05
CA ALA A 448 -16.64 -12.15 -7.76
C ALA A 448 -18.03 -12.32 -7.14
N PHE A 449 -18.37 -13.56 -6.76
CA PHE A 449 -19.67 -13.93 -6.22
C PHE A 449 -19.50 -14.48 -4.80
N GLY A 450 -20.05 -13.79 -3.82
CA GLY A 450 -20.01 -14.16 -2.40
C GLY A 450 -20.97 -15.31 -2.10
N LEU A 451 -20.55 -16.21 -1.22
CA LEU A 451 -21.38 -17.35 -0.79
C LEU A 451 -22.72 -16.92 -0.14
N SER A 452 -22.80 -15.70 0.40
CA SER A 452 -24.03 -15.11 0.93
C SER A 452 -25.00 -14.62 -0.15
N GLY A 453 -24.58 -14.57 -1.42
CA GLY A 453 -25.34 -14.10 -2.56
C GLY A 453 -24.98 -12.70 -3.05
N THR A 454 -24.01 -12.01 -2.43
CA THR A 454 -23.55 -10.69 -2.92
C THR A 454 -22.66 -10.86 -4.15
N ASN A 455 -22.98 -10.22 -5.26
CA ASN A 455 -22.20 -10.28 -6.50
C ASN A 455 -21.54 -8.94 -6.80
N ALA A 456 -20.35 -8.98 -7.38
CA ALA A 456 -19.66 -7.81 -7.89
C ALA A 456 -19.05 -8.09 -9.27
N HIS A 457 -19.06 -7.06 -10.13
CA HIS A 457 -18.39 -7.07 -11.42
C HIS A 457 -17.68 -5.73 -11.67
N ALA A 458 -16.45 -5.77 -12.19
CA ALA A 458 -15.65 -4.59 -12.50
C ALA A 458 -15.07 -4.67 -13.92
N LEU A 459 -14.93 -3.52 -14.59
CA LEU A 459 -14.43 -3.41 -15.96
C LEU A 459 -13.17 -2.53 -16.00
N LEU A 460 -12.07 -3.10 -16.50
CA LEU A 460 -10.78 -2.43 -16.62
C LEU A 460 -10.38 -2.34 -18.09
N SER A 461 -9.73 -1.25 -18.48
CA SER A 461 -9.08 -1.12 -19.79
C SER A 461 -7.61 -0.79 -19.65
N ALA A 462 -6.84 -1.06 -20.70
CA ALA A 462 -5.49 -0.51 -20.82
C ALA A 462 -5.55 1.03 -20.81
N PRO A 463 -4.51 1.70 -20.30
CA PRO A 463 -4.37 3.15 -20.46
C PRO A 463 -4.22 3.50 -21.95
N ASP A 464 -4.58 4.73 -22.31
CA ASP A 464 -4.26 5.25 -23.64
C ASP A 464 -2.72 5.32 -23.80
N PRO A 465 -2.18 4.95 -24.98
CA PRO A 465 -0.74 5.03 -25.22
C PRO A 465 -0.24 6.46 -25.01
N ARG A 466 0.61 6.67 -24.01
CA ARG A 466 1.27 7.96 -23.84
C ARG A 466 2.39 8.11 -24.87
N PRO A 467 2.68 9.34 -25.34
CA PRO A 467 3.91 9.62 -26.06
C PRO A 467 5.10 9.10 -25.24
N HIS A 468 6.03 8.38 -25.90
CA HIS A 468 7.19 7.80 -25.24
C HIS A 468 7.96 8.84 -24.42
N ASP A 469 8.53 8.37 -23.30
CA ASP A 469 9.55 9.08 -22.51
C ASP A 469 10.57 9.70 -23.48
N PRO A 470 10.94 11.00 -23.36
CA PRO A 470 12.05 11.53 -24.13
C PRO A 470 13.25 10.60 -23.97
N ALA A 471 13.82 10.16 -25.09
CA ALA A 471 14.92 9.21 -25.13
C ALA A 471 16.06 9.63 -24.18
N LEU A 472 16.77 8.62 -23.63
CA LEU A 472 18.02 8.82 -22.88
C LEU A 472 18.86 9.91 -23.55
N GLN A 473 19.09 11.01 -22.84
CA GLN A 473 20.12 11.96 -23.23
C GLN A 473 21.44 11.37 -22.73
N PRO A 474 22.35 10.94 -23.63
CA PRO A 474 23.54 10.16 -23.27
C PRO A 474 24.50 10.89 -22.30
N ASP A 475 24.39 12.21 -22.17
CA ASP A 475 25.25 13.04 -21.32
C ASP A 475 24.54 13.59 -20.07
N ARG A 476 23.27 13.19 -19.82
CA ARG A 476 22.51 13.68 -18.67
C ARG A 476 22.89 12.93 -17.40
N ARG A 477 23.45 13.65 -16.42
CA ARG A 477 23.71 13.13 -15.08
C ARG A 477 22.40 13.02 -14.29
N GLU A 478 22.23 11.89 -13.61
CA GLU A 478 21.13 11.65 -12.69
C GLU A 478 21.61 11.64 -11.24
N LEU A 479 20.70 11.96 -10.32
CA LEU A 479 20.88 11.84 -8.87
C LEU A 479 19.96 10.73 -8.37
N VAL A 480 20.52 9.73 -7.69
CA VAL A 480 19.75 8.69 -7.01
C VAL A 480 19.84 8.88 -5.50
N THR A 481 18.72 8.69 -4.82
CA THR A 481 18.61 8.73 -3.36
C THR A 481 17.99 7.44 -2.87
N VAL A 482 18.58 6.86 -1.84
CA VAL A 482 18.03 5.69 -1.14
C VAL A 482 18.08 5.96 0.34
N SER A 483 17.01 5.67 1.07
CA SER A 483 17.00 5.74 2.52
C SER A 483 16.25 4.59 3.16
N ALA A 484 16.62 4.25 4.38
CA ALA A 484 15.95 3.25 5.19
C ALA A 484 16.02 3.57 6.69
N ARG A 485 15.19 2.89 7.50
CA ARG A 485 15.18 3.06 8.96
C ARG A 485 16.39 2.49 9.67
N ASP A 486 17.04 1.50 9.05
CA ASP A 486 18.23 0.86 9.58
C ASP A 486 19.23 0.53 8.47
N ARG A 487 20.44 0.14 8.87
CA ARG A 487 21.55 -0.13 7.96
C ARG A 487 21.36 -1.40 7.13
N ALA A 488 20.68 -2.42 7.66
CA ALA A 488 20.46 -3.68 6.96
C ALA A 488 19.47 -3.46 5.82
N ALA A 489 18.34 -2.82 6.11
CA ALA A 489 17.36 -2.40 5.12
C ALA A 489 17.96 -1.48 4.05
N LEU A 490 18.83 -0.53 4.44
CA LEU A 490 19.52 0.34 3.47
C LEU A 490 20.40 -0.47 2.51
N THR A 491 21.16 -1.42 3.04
CA THR A 491 22.08 -2.25 2.24
C THR A 491 21.30 -3.08 1.24
N GLU A 492 20.27 -3.79 1.71
CA GLU A 492 19.42 -4.61 0.86
C GLU A 492 18.67 -3.78 -0.20
N LEU A 493 18.15 -2.61 0.18
CA LEU A 493 17.46 -1.73 -0.75
C LEU A 493 18.42 -1.16 -1.81
N VAL A 494 19.65 -0.81 -1.45
CA VAL A 494 20.69 -0.40 -2.41
C VAL A 494 21.00 -1.51 -3.39
N ASP A 495 21.07 -2.76 -2.96
CA ASP A 495 21.31 -3.89 -3.87
C ASP A 495 20.14 -4.07 -4.85
N ARG A 496 18.90 -4.10 -4.34
CA ARG A 496 17.70 -4.19 -5.18
C ARG A 496 17.60 -3.04 -6.19
N VAL A 497 17.85 -1.81 -5.74
CA VAL A 497 17.85 -0.62 -6.61
C VAL A 497 18.98 -0.70 -7.63
N SER A 498 20.17 -1.14 -7.24
CA SER A 498 21.30 -1.29 -8.16
C SER A 498 20.98 -2.27 -9.28
N ASP A 499 20.34 -3.40 -8.95
CA ASP A 499 19.93 -4.41 -9.92
C ASP A 499 18.87 -3.86 -10.88
N HIS A 500 17.91 -3.07 -10.38
CA HIS A 500 16.89 -2.40 -11.22
C HIS A 500 17.48 -1.35 -12.17
N LEU A 501 18.43 -0.55 -11.69
CA LEU A 501 19.04 0.51 -12.49
C LEU A 501 19.95 -0.05 -13.59
N THR A 502 20.57 -1.20 -13.35
CA THR A 502 21.51 -1.86 -14.28
C THR A 502 20.80 -2.16 -15.61
N GLY A 503 21.24 -1.53 -16.69
CA GLY A 503 20.65 -1.72 -18.03
C GLY A 503 19.25 -1.11 -18.22
N SER A 504 18.76 -0.30 -17.27
CA SER A 504 17.45 0.34 -17.38
C SER A 504 17.40 1.36 -18.53
N LYS A 505 16.39 1.22 -19.39
CA LYS A 505 16.10 2.18 -20.47
C LYS A 505 15.38 3.43 -19.97
N HIS A 506 14.88 3.41 -18.73
CA HIS A 506 14.07 4.47 -18.12
C HIS A 506 14.75 5.06 -16.87
N LEU A 507 16.07 5.20 -16.92
CA LEU A 507 16.90 5.62 -15.78
C LEU A 507 16.41 6.92 -15.12
N ALA A 508 16.00 7.91 -15.91
CA ALA A 508 15.50 9.19 -15.41
C ALA A 508 14.19 9.04 -14.60
N SER A 509 13.27 8.21 -15.07
CA SER A 509 11.99 7.91 -14.41
C SER A 509 12.20 7.11 -13.11
N ALA A 510 13.14 6.17 -13.13
CA ALA A 510 13.55 5.43 -11.93
C ALA A 510 14.17 6.35 -10.86
N CYS A 511 15.14 7.18 -11.25
CA CYS A 511 15.78 8.13 -10.34
C CYS A 511 14.79 9.19 -9.83
N HIS A 512 13.87 9.67 -10.68
CA HIS A 512 12.78 10.56 -10.27
C HIS A 512 11.91 9.93 -9.19
N THR A 513 11.55 8.67 -9.36
CA THR A 513 10.72 7.92 -8.41
C THR A 513 11.41 7.75 -7.06
N LEU A 514 12.71 7.43 -7.07
CA LEU A 514 13.51 7.30 -5.86
C LEU A 514 13.65 8.62 -5.09
N ARG A 515 13.75 9.75 -5.79
CA ARG A 515 13.84 11.09 -5.18
C ARG A 515 12.53 11.61 -4.62
N CYS A 516 11.41 11.33 -5.30
CA CYS A 516 10.15 12.07 -5.07
C CYS A 516 9.01 11.18 -4.57
N GLY A 517 9.10 9.88 -4.82
CA GLY A 517 8.06 8.90 -4.53
C GLY A 517 8.39 7.97 -3.37
N ARG A 518 9.41 8.30 -2.57
CA ARG A 518 9.84 7.53 -1.40
C ARG A 518 9.83 8.41 -0.16
N ALA A 519 9.65 7.76 0.98
CA ALA A 519 9.84 8.41 2.27
C ALA A 519 11.34 8.58 2.54
N ASP A 520 11.71 9.65 3.23
CA ASP A 520 13.09 9.87 3.66
C ASP A 520 13.29 9.41 5.10
N PHE A 521 14.21 8.47 5.29
CA PHE A 521 14.57 7.92 6.60
C PHE A 521 15.97 8.36 7.05
N ALA A 522 16.38 7.96 8.26
CA ALA A 522 17.62 8.40 8.87
C ALA A 522 18.88 7.85 8.18
N HIS A 523 18.88 6.58 7.75
CA HIS A 523 20.00 6.01 7.02
C HIS A 523 19.86 6.36 5.55
N ARG A 524 20.70 7.27 5.05
CA ARG A 524 20.63 7.82 3.69
C ARG A 524 21.90 7.51 2.92
N VAL A 525 21.74 7.27 1.63
CA VAL A 525 22.83 7.29 0.65
C VAL A 525 22.33 7.95 -0.61
N ALA A 526 23.19 8.71 -1.26
CA ALA A 526 22.93 9.27 -2.57
C ALA A 526 24.17 9.19 -3.45
N ALA A 527 23.94 9.14 -4.75
CA ALA A 527 25.02 9.13 -5.74
C ALA A 527 24.57 9.81 -7.03
N THR A 528 25.56 10.26 -7.80
CA THR A 528 25.36 10.83 -9.14
C THR A 528 26.09 9.99 -10.18
N GLY A 529 25.68 10.09 -11.44
CA GLY A 529 26.36 9.40 -12.54
C GLY A 529 25.76 9.71 -13.90
N ALA A 530 26.59 9.64 -14.95
CA ALA A 530 26.15 9.69 -16.35
C ALA A 530 25.85 8.25 -16.81
N GLY A 531 24.57 7.87 -16.73
CA GLY A 531 24.11 6.52 -17.06
C GLY A 531 24.12 5.53 -15.89
N ALA A 532 23.60 4.34 -16.14
CA ALA A 532 23.31 3.35 -15.11
C ALA A 532 24.59 2.80 -14.43
N ASP A 533 25.62 2.47 -15.20
CA ASP A 533 26.82 1.80 -14.69
C ASP A 533 27.63 2.69 -13.72
N GLU A 534 27.86 3.96 -14.09
CA GLU A 534 28.53 4.94 -13.22
C GLU A 534 27.70 5.19 -11.95
N LEU A 535 26.38 5.35 -12.10
CA LEU A 535 25.48 5.63 -10.98
C LEU A 535 25.44 4.48 -9.97
N VAL A 536 25.38 3.23 -10.43
CA VAL A 536 25.39 2.03 -9.58
C VAL A 536 26.73 1.88 -8.87
N ALA A 537 27.85 2.07 -9.58
CA ALA A 537 29.18 2.01 -8.97
C ALA A 537 29.34 3.07 -7.86
N ASN A 538 28.92 4.30 -8.13
CA ASN A 538 28.98 5.41 -7.18
C ASN A 538 28.04 5.18 -5.99
N LEU A 539 26.84 4.64 -6.21
CA LEU A 539 25.88 4.31 -5.14
C LEU A 539 26.45 3.26 -4.17
N ARG A 540 27.04 2.18 -4.70
CA ARG A 540 27.68 1.13 -3.89
C ARG A 540 28.90 1.66 -3.14
N ALA A 541 29.71 2.50 -3.78
CA ALA A 541 30.84 3.14 -3.13
C ALA A 541 30.41 4.08 -1.99
N ALA A 542 29.36 4.88 -2.21
CA ALA A 542 28.78 5.77 -1.21
C ALA A 542 28.21 4.99 -0.02
N LEU A 543 27.54 3.86 -0.28
CA LEU A 543 27.07 2.97 0.79
C LEU A 543 28.25 2.49 1.65
N ALA A 544 29.34 2.02 1.03
CA ALA A 544 30.52 1.51 1.73
C ALA A 544 31.25 2.59 2.55
N ALA A 545 31.26 3.84 2.08
CA ALA A 545 31.91 4.96 2.76
C ALA A 545 31.08 5.56 3.93
N GLY A 546 29.76 5.36 3.93
CA GLY A 546 28.83 6.10 4.77
C GLY A 546 28.85 5.78 6.27
N ARG A 547 28.70 6.83 7.09
CA ARG A 547 28.22 6.84 8.48
C ARG A 547 26.87 7.59 8.53
N PRO A 548 25.94 7.27 9.45
CA PRO A 548 24.65 7.96 9.53
C PRO A 548 24.81 9.46 9.78
N GLY A 549 23.90 10.28 9.24
CA GLY A 549 23.83 11.71 9.50
C GLY A 549 22.94 11.96 10.71
N ASP A 550 23.50 12.50 11.80
CA ASP A 550 22.81 12.66 13.09
C ASP A 550 22.00 13.96 13.20
N THR A 551 21.83 14.74 12.11
CA THR A 551 21.22 16.08 12.19
C THR A 551 20.30 16.37 11.01
N VAL A 552 19.04 16.68 11.32
CA VAL A 552 18.03 17.12 10.33
C VAL A 552 17.82 18.62 10.44
N GLY A 553 17.83 19.32 9.31
CA GLY A 553 17.31 20.67 9.24
C GLY A 553 17.43 21.29 7.84
N ARG A 554 16.96 22.54 7.73
CA ARG A 554 16.71 23.21 6.44
C ARG A 554 17.50 24.51 6.23
N THR A 555 18.24 24.97 7.23
CA THR A 555 18.94 26.28 7.18
C THR A 555 20.42 26.13 6.86
N VAL A 556 20.82 26.48 5.64
CA VAL A 556 22.22 26.42 5.19
C VAL A 556 22.79 27.83 5.07
N ALA A 557 24.08 28.01 5.35
CA ALA A 557 24.77 29.25 4.98
C ALA A 557 25.22 29.15 3.51
N LEU A 558 24.90 30.15 2.70
CA LEU A 558 25.27 30.24 1.29
C LEU A 558 26.44 31.20 1.13
N ARG A 559 27.63 30.67 0.85
CA ARG A 559 28.83 31.46 0.62
C ARG A 559 29.00 31.77 -0.87
N LEU A 560 29.22 33.04 -1.19
CA LEU A 560 29.32 33.53 -2.57
C LEU A 560 30.67 34.18 -2.84
N THR A 561 31.23 33.91 -4.02
CA THR A 561 32.40 34.63 -4.51
C THR A 561 32.06 36.11 -4.76
N GLN A 562 33.05 36.99 -4.59
CA GLN A 562 32.94 38.39 -5.00
C GLN A 562 33.06 38.58 -6.53
N ASP A 563 33.51 37.56 -7.26
CA ASP A 563 33.55 37.56 -8.73
C ASP A 563 32.16 37.32 -9.34
N THR A 564 31.41 38.42 -9.51
CA THR A 564 30.05 38.41 -10.08
C THR A 564 29.98 37.84 -11.51
N ALA A 565 31.05 37.92 -12.30
CA ALA A 565 31.07 37.39 -13.67
C ALA A 565 31.14 35.86 -13.67
N ALA A 566 32.01 35.30 -12.83
CA ALA A 566 32.11 33.86 -12.62
C ALA A 566 30.79 33.27 -12.07
N LEU A 567 30.16 33.96 -11.11
CA LEU A 567 28.87 33.55 -10.56
C LEU A 567 27.76 33.55 -11.63
N ALA A 568 27.68 34.60 -12.47
CA ALA A 568 26.69 34.70 -13.53
C ALA A 568 26.84 33.58 -14.59
N GLU A 569 28.07 33.23 -14.95
CA GLU A 569 28.34 32.15 -15.90
C GLU A 569 27.96 30.78 -15.34
N ALA A 570 28.19 30.57 -14.05
CA ALA A 570 27.85 29.33 -13.38
C ALA A 570 26.32 29.14 -13.25
N VAL A 571 25.58 30.19 -12.92
CA VAL A 571 24.11 30.16 -12.86
C VAL A 571 23.48 29.89 -14.23
N ARG A 572 24.00 30.47 -15.31
CA ARG A 572 23.53 30.18 -16.68
C ARG A 572 23.72 28.71 -17.07
N SER A 573 24.86 28.13 -16.69
CA SER A 573 25.14 26.71 -16.92
C SER A 573 24.17 25.81 -16.13
N LEU A 574 23.90 26.16 -14.87
CA LEU A 574 22.91 25.46 -14.04
C LEU A 574 21.50 25.52 -14.64
N ALA A 575 21.07 26.70 -15.10
CA ALA A 575 19.77 26.89 -15.76
C ALA A 575 19.62 26.06 -17.04
N SER A 576 20.71 25.91 -17.82
CA SER A 576 20.71 25.04 -18.99
C SER A 576 20.59 23.56 -18.65
N ALA A 577 21.21 23.11 -17.55
CA ALA A 577 21.22 21.69 -17.16
C ALA A 577 19.96 21.27 -16.36
N LEU A 578 19.42 22.20 -15.55
CA LEU A 578 18.28 21.98 -14.66
C LEU A 578 17.22 23.08 -14.87
N PRO A 579 16.59 23.15 -16.06
CA PRO A 579 15.64 24.22 -16.41
C PRO A 579 14.38 24.25 -15.54
N GLY A 580 14.06 23.16 -14.84
CA GLY A 580 12.95 23.11 -13.87
C GLY A 580 13.26 23.85 -12.56
N LEU A 581 14.53 23.96 -12.19
CA LEU A 581 14.97 24.56 -10.93
C LEU A 581 15.26 26.07 -11.06
N VAL A 582 15.81 26.49 -12.20
CA VAL A 582 16.08 27.90 -12.51
C VAL A 582 15.34 28.29 -13.80
N PRO A 583 14.16 28.94 -13.70
CA PRO A 583 13.36 29.30 -14.88
C PRO A 583 14.03 30.40 -15.73
N GLY A 584 14.10 30.21 -17.05
CA GLY A 584 14.60 31.20 -18.01
C GLY A 584 16.06 30.99 -18.45
N ASP A 585 16.61 31.89 -19.26
CA ASP A 585 18.01 31.88 -19.73
C ASP A 585 19.00 32.51 -18.73
N GLY A 586 18.53 32.84 -17.53
CA GLY A 586 19.30 33.52 -16.49
C GLY A 586 19.63 34.99 -16.80
N SER A 587 19.00 35.62 -17.80
CA SER A 587 19.39 36.95 -18.29
C SER A 587 18.74 38.15 -17.56
N GLY A 588 17.80 37.92 -16.64
CA GLY A 588 16.99 38.99 -16.02
C GLY A 588 17.13 39.18 -14.50
N ALA A 589 17.72 38.24 -13.76
CA ALA A 589 17.87 38.29 -12.30
C ALA A 589 19.34 38.33 -11.88
N ASP A 590 19.64 38.98 -10.76
CA ASP A 590 20.96 38.93 -10.13
C ASP A 590 21.34 37.46 -9.81
N PRO A 591 22.55 36.98 -10.17
CA PRO A 591 22.94 35.58 -10.01
C PRO A 591 22.80 35.03 -8.59
N ALA A 592 23.10 35.85 -7.57
CA ALA A 592 22.94 35.45 -6.17
C ALA A 592 21.46 35.24 -5.82
N THR A 593 20.60 36.14 -6.30
CA THR A 593 19.13 36.02 -6.13
C THR A 593 18.57 34.78 -6.83
N ALA A 594 19.04 34.49 -8.05
CA ALA A 594 18.64 33.28 -8.79
C ALA A 594 19.03 32.00 -8.04
N LEU A 595 20.24 31.94 -7.48
CA LEU A 595 20.74 30.81 -6.70
C LEU A 595 19.99 30.64 -5.38
N SER A 596 19.75 31.74 -4.66
CA SER A 596 18.94 31.75 -3.44
C SER A 596 17.51 31.27 -3.71
N SER A 597 16.90 31.70 -4.82
CA SER A 597 15.57 31.21 -5.25
C SER A 597 15.58 29.73 -5.60
N ALA A 598 16.61 29.23 -6.28
CA ALA A 598 16.76 27.81 -6.62
C ALA A 598 16.84 26.94 -5.35
N LEU A 599 17.65 27.36 -4.38
CA LEU A 599 17.80 26.67 -3.10
C LEU A 599 16.52 26.73 -2.26
N THR A 600 15.80 27.86 -2.30
CA THR A 600 14.47 27.98 -1.70
C THR A 600 13.48 26.99 -2.34
N GLY A 601 13.58 26.78 -3.67
CA GLY A 601 12.82 25.76 -4.39
C GLY A 601 13.14 24.33 -3.94
N LEU A 602 14.35 24.07 -3.43
CA LEU A 602 14.74 22.81 -2.79
C LEU A 602 14.35 22.73 -1.31
N GLY A 603 13.55 23.69 -0.80
CA GLY A 603 13.13 23.74 0.60
C GLY A 603 14.19 24.26 1.57
N LEU A 604 15.36 24.70 1.07
CA LEU A 604 16.45 25.24 1.88
C LEU A 604 16.24 26.73 2.17
N ARG A 605 16.47 27.12 3.42
CA ARG A 605 16.61 28.54 3.81
C ARG A 605 18.08 28.91 3.75
N THR A 606 18.40 29.95 3.00
CA THR A 606 19.79 30.40 2.80
C THR A 606 20.06 31.70 3.53
N VAL A 607 21.18 31.78 4.24
CA VAL A 607 21.78 33.05 4.69
C VAL A 607 23.00 33.33 3.81
N ALA A 608 22.95 34.39 2.99
CA ALA A 608 24.02 34.67 2.03
C ALA A 608 25.15 35.46 2.68
N GLU A 609 26.38 34.99 2.52
CA GLU A 609 27.59 35.63 3.05
C GLU A 609 28.65 35.80 1.95
N PRO A 610 29.25 36.99 1.80
CA PRO A 610 30.37 37.18 0.88
C PRO A 610 31.63 36.48 1.42
N ALA A 611 32.42 35.89 0.53
CA ALA A 611 33.69 35.27 0.90
C ALA A 611 34.82 35.64 -0.07
N ASP A 612 35.93 36.10 0.50
CA ASP A 612 37.07 36.66 -0.24
C ASP A 612 37.98 35.59 -0.87
N ALA A 613 37.87 34.34 -0.42
CA ALA A 613 38.78 33.24 -0.78
C ALA A 613 38.04 31.90 -0.97
N LEU A 614 37.00 31.89 -1.79
CA LEU A 614 36.37 30.63 -2.23
C LEU A 614 37.14 30.03 -3.41
N GLU A 615 37.43 28.73 -3.35
CA GLU A 615 37.93 27.97 -4.51
C GLU A 615 36.85 27.81 -5.59
N HIS A 616 35.58 27.92 -5.20
CA HIS A 616 34.38 27.71 -6.01
C HIS A 616 33.59 29.02 -6.21
N ALA A 617 32.70 29.09 -7.21
CA ALA A 617 31.86 30.28 -7.41
C ALA A 617 30.80 30.44 -6.31
N ALA A 618 30.28 29.32 -5.79
CA ALA A 618 29.38 29.29 -4.65
C ALA A 618 29.51 27.96 -3.87
N ALA A 619 29.27 28.00 -2.57
CA ALA A 619 29.24 26.82 -1.70
C ALA A 619 28.19 26.95 -0.59
N LEU A 620 27.71 25.81 -0.10
CA LEU A 620 26.84 25.71 1.07
C LEU A 620 27.66 25.26 2.27
N GLU A 621 27.45 25.89 3.43
CA GLU A 621 27.97 25.40 4.70
C GLU A 621 26.83 24.77 5.51
N TRP A 622 27.03 23.51 5.90
CA TRP A 622 26.10 22.74 6.73
C TRP A 622 26.89 21.87 7.71
N ASN A 623 26.55 21.93 9.00
CA ASN A 623 27.27 21.23 10.08
C ASN A 623 28.80 21.43 10.07
N GLY A 624 29.25 22.66 9.78
CA GLY A 624 30.67 23.01 9.73
C GLY A 624 31.45 22.39 8.56
N ARG A 625 30.74 21.86 7.56
CA ARG A 625 31.33 21.32 6.31
C ARG A 625 30.87 22.18 5.13
N GLU A 626 31.78 22.40 4.21
CA GLU A 626 31.52 23.13 2.97
C GLU A 626 31.16 22.16 1.84
N TYR A 627 30.11 22.47 1.09
CA TYR A 627 29.55 21.72 -0.02
C TYR A 627 29.59 22.60 -1.28
N PRO A 628 30.48 22.32 -2.23
CA PRO A 628 30.64 23.14 -3.44
C PRO A 628 29.37 23.15 -4.29
N LEU A 629 28.76 24.30 -4.53
CA LEU A 629 27.51 24.40 -5.28
C LEU A 629 27.76 24.68 -6.77
N LEU A 630 28.79 25.47 -7.07
CA LEU A 630 29.16 25.89 -8.43
C LEU A 630 30.69 26.02 -8.54
N ALA A 631 31.33 25.38 -9.53
CA ALA A 631 32.79 25.43 -9.71
C ALA A 631 33.28 26.55 -10.64
N THR A 632 34.54 26.95 -10.45
CA THR A 632 35.28 27.93 -11.26
C THR A 632 35.95 27.23 -12.48
N GLY A 633 35.21 27.07 -13.58
CA GLY A 633 35.69 26.43 -14.82
C GLY A 633 34.57 25.80 -15.67
N SER A 634 34.76 25.51 -16.97
CA SER A 634 33.66 25.24 -17.94
C SER A 634 33.04 23.84 -17.92
N ASP A 635 33.79 22.77 -17.58
CA ASP A 635 33.40 21.41 -18.00
C ASP A 635 32.60 20.58 -16.96
N THR A 636 32.36 21.06 -15.74
CA THR A 636 31.81 20.22 -14.63
C THR A 636 30.69 20.84 -13.76
N ARG A 637 30.11 21.98 -14.13
CA ARG A 637 29.30 22.81 -13.20
C ARG A 637 28.00 22.17 -12.67
N ALA A 638 27.25 21.44 -13.50
CA ALA A 638 26.03 20.76 -13.07
C ALA A 638 26.30 19.48 -12.25
N ALA A 639 27.44 18.81 -12.50
CA ALA A 639 27.87 17.65 -11.74
C ALA A 639 28.17 18.05 -10.28
N VAL A 640 28.95 19.12 -10.11
CA VAL A 640 29.28 19.69 -8.79
C VAL A 640 28.03 20.02 -7.98
N PHE A 641 27.02 20.62 -8.62
CA PHE A 641 25.75 20.90 -7.97
C PHE A 641 25.02 19.63 -7.49
N LEU A 642 24.86 18.62 -8.36
CA LEU A 642 24.20 17.36 -8.00
C LEU A 642 24.99 16.59 -6.92
N ASP A 643 26.33 16.63 -6.97
CA ASP A 643 27.19 16.00 -5.96
C ASP A 643 27.04 16.68 -4.59
N ALA A 644 26.94 18.01 -4.55
CA ALA A 644 26.64 18.73 -3.31
C ALA A 644 25.26 18.40 -2.76
N LEU A 645 24.23 18.27 -3.61
CA LEU A 645 22.91 17.82 -3.16
C LEU A 645 22.94 16.39 -2.63
N ALA A 646 23.66 15.48 -3.29
CA ALA A 646 23.84 14.10 -2.82
C ALA A 646 24.51 14.07 -1.43
N ALA A 647 25.55 14.88 -1.26
CA ALA A 647 26.29 14.98 0.00
C ALA A 647 25.47 15.63 1.12
N LEU A 648 24.67 16.66 0.82
CA LEU A 648 23.75 17.29 1.77
C LEU A 648 22.62 16.33 2.18
N TYR A 649 21.99 15.65 1.22
CA TYR A 649 20.96 14.65 1.48
C TYR A 649 21.50 13.55 2.41
N THR A 650 22.69 13.01 2.09
CA THR A 650 23.36 11.98 2.89
C THR A 650 23.72 12.49 4.29
N ALA A 651 24.02 13.77 4.43
CA ALA A 651 24.29 14.42 5.72
C ALA A 651 23.02 14.73 6.55
N GLY A 652 21.83 14.41 6.05
CA GLY A 652 20.56 14.58 6.76
C GLY A 652 19.80 15.87 6.43
N ALA A 653 20.27 16.68 5.47
CA ALA A 653 19.53 17.86 5.01
C ALA A 653 18.16 17.44 4.44
N ASP A 654 17.12 18.18 4.78
CA ASP A 654 15.77 17.95 4.29
C ASP A 654 15.54 18.74 3.00
N LEU A 655 15.62 18.04 1.86
CA LEU A 655 15.64 18.62 0.52
C LEU A 655 14.38 18.24 -0.26
N ASP A 656 13.71 19.22 -0.85
CA ASP A 656 12.63 18.98 -1.82
C ASP A 656 13.22 18.71 -3.21
N LEU A 657 13.73 17.49 -3.40
CA LEU A 657 14.35 17.05 -4.65
C LEU A 657 13.34 16.93 -5.81
N ALA A 658 12.04 17.13 -5.57
CA ALA A 658 11.04 17.20 -6.63
C ALA A 658 11.25 18.41 -7.55
N ALA A 659 11.89 19.48 -7.07
CA ALA A 659 12.22 20.65 -7.89
C ALA A 659 13.26 20.38 -8.99
N LEU A 660 14.01 19.27 -8.92
CA LEU A 660 14.97 18.86 -9.95
C LEU A 660 14.29 18.24 -11.19
N ARG A 661 12.97 18.08 -11.17
CA ARG A 661 12.20 17.35 -12.18
C ARG A 661 12.00 18.17 -13.46
N PRO A 662 12.33 17.63 -14.65
CA PRO A 662 11.77 18.13 -15.91
C PRO A 662 10.25 17.90 -15.95
N PRO A 663 9.43 18.90 -16.29
CA PRO A 663 7.98 18.72 -16.40
C PRO A 663 7.62 17.51 -17.27
N GLY A 664 6.76 16.63 -16.77
CA GLY A 664 6.25 15.47 -17.52
C GLY A 664 7.01 14.15 -17.36
N THR A 665 8.14 14.08 -16.63
CA THR A 665 8.80 12.78 -16.34
C THR A 665 7.87 11.89 -15.50
N PRO A 666 7.50 10.68 -15.96
CA PRO A 666 6.59 9.81 -15.22
C PRO A 666 7.30 9.13 -14.03
N PHE A 667 6.51 8.69 -13.05
CA PHE A 667 6.98 7.73 -12.05
C PHE A 667 7.13 6.34 -12.67
N ASP A 668 8.16 5.63 -12.25
CA ASP A 668 8.44 4.24 -12.61
C ASP A 668 7.89 3.31 -11.49
N PRO A 669 6.81 2.56 -11.76
CA PRO A 669 6.17 1.68 -10.78
C PRO A 669 6.99 0.41 -10.48
N ASP A 670 8.04 0.12 -11.26
CA ASP A 670 8.85 -1.10 -11.12
C ASP A 670 10.05 -0.89 -10.20
N VAL A 671 10.35 0.36 -9.83
CA VAL A 671 11.39 0.67 -8.84
C VAL A 671 11.11 -0.14 -7.57
N PRO A 672 12.10 -0.90 -7.06
CA PRO A 672 11.96 -1.69 -5.85
C PRO A 672 11.38 -0.89 -4.68
N THR A 673 10.55 -1.58 -3.90
CA THR A 673 9.93 -1.04 -2.68
C THR A 673 10.79 -1.35 -1.45
N TYR A 674 10.43 -0.75 -0.32
CA TYR A 674 11.13 -0.88 0.96
C TYR A 674 11.53 -2.33 1.31
N ALA A 675 12.72 -2.49 1.87
CA ALA A 675 13.26 -3.77 2.31
C ALA A 675 12.93 -4.02 3.79
N PHE A 676 11.70 -4.47 4.05
CA PHE A 676 11.23 -4.79 5.41
C PHE A 676 12.11 -5.82 6.11
N GLN A 677 12.51 -5.54 7.35
CA GLN A 677 13.31 -6.41 8.20
C GLN A 677 12.41 -7.38 8.97
N ARG A 678 11.82 -8.32 8.23
CA ARG A 678 10.75 -9.20 8.74
C ARG A 678 11.26 -10.11 9.84
N ARG A 679 10.65 -10.02 11.01
CA ARG A 679 10.85 -10.91 12.17
C ARG A 679 9.60 -11.75 12.39
N ARG A 680 9.78 -12.92 12.98
CA ARG A 680 8.68 -13.83 13.30
C ARG A 680 7.90 -13.30 14.52
N TYR A 681 6.61 -13.06 14.33
CA TYR A 681 5.65 -12.78 15.41
C TYR A 681 4.52 -13.80 15.34
N TRP A 682 4.36 -14.58 16.41
CA TRP A 682 3.39 -15.67 16.44
C TRP A 682 3.02 -15.98 17.88
N ILE A 683 1.78 -16.41 18.10
CA ILE A 683 1.36 -16.92 19.41
C ILE A 683 1.82 -18.37 19.55
N ASP A 684 2.57 -18.65 20.62
CA ASP A 684 2.94 -20.02 20.95
C ASP A 684 1.70 -20.86 21.31
N GLU A 685 1.70 -22.15 20.96
CA GLU A 685 0.59 -23.04 21.34
C GLU A 685 0.46 -23.12 22.87
N PRO A 686 -0.75 -23.04 23.43
CA PRO A 686 -0.95 -23.32 24.85
C PRO A 686 -0.44 -24.74 25.12
N ARG A 687 0.64 -24.86 25.89
CA ARG A 687 1.05 -26.17 26.42
C ARG A 687 -0.05 -26.63 27.38
N PRO A 688 -0.54 -27.88 27.27
CA PRO A 688 -1.49 -28.38 28.24
C PRO A 688 -0.81 -28.46 29.61
N GLY A 689 -1.24 -27.59 30.53
CA GLY A 689 -0.90 -27.64 31.95
C GLY A 689 0.32 -26.81 32.36
N THR A 690 0.13 -25.50 32.53
CA THR A 690 0.86 -24.72 33.53
C THR A 690 -0.10 -23.70 34.13
N ALA A 691 -0.75 -24.07 35.23
CA ALA A 691 -1.35 -23.08 36.12
C ALA A 691 -0.20 -22.25 36.69
N SER A 692 -0.07 -20.99 36.28
CA SER A 692 0.87 -20.06 36.91
C SER A 692 0.33 -19.72 38.29
N GLY A 693 1.15 -19.97 39.30
CA GLY A 693 0.82 -19.71 40.69
C GLY A 693 0.43 -18.25 40.93
N THR A 694 -0.62 -18.07 41.71
CA THR A 694 -1.03 -16.81 42.31
C THR A 694 0.13 -16.21 43.10
N ALA A 695 0.75 -15.15 42.58
CA ALA A 695 1.58 -14.25 43.37
C ALA A 695 0.65 -13.24 44.07
N GLN A 696 0.72 -13.23 45.39
CA GLN A 696 -0.11 -12.41 46.28
C GLN A 696 0.10 -10.92 46.02
N ALA A 697 -1.00 -10.19 45.90
CA ALA A 697 -1.04 -8.74 45.99
C ALA A 697 -0.89 -8.29 47.46
N GLY A 698 -0.04 -7.28 47.67
CA GLY A 698 -0.21 -6.30 48.74
C GLY A 698 0.77 -6.39 49.91
N GLU A 699 2.00 -5.91 49.72
CA GLU A 699 2.70 -5.21 50.81
C GLU A 699 2.42 -3.70 50.67
N GLU A 700 1.91 -3.10 51.74
CA GLU A 700 1.61 -1.68 51.88
C GLU A 700 2.88 -0.83 51.72
N ALA A 701 2.88 0.14 50.78
CA ALA A 701 3.89 1.18 50.70
C ALA A 701 3.50 2.40 51.57
N PRO A 702 4.44 3.01 52.33
CA PRO A 702 4.16 4.07 53.28
C PRO A 702 4.07 5.46 52.63
N GLY A 703 3.24 6.31 53.24
CA GLY A 703 3.41 7.75 53.38
C GLY A 703 3.42 8.60 52.10
N ALA A 704 2.28 9.20 51.78
CA ALA A 704 2.24 10.41 50.95
C ALA A 704 2.76 11.61 51.74
N GLY A 705 3.73 12.35 51.19
CA GLY A 705 4.15 13.65 51.71
C GLY A 705 5.66 13.81 51.89
N GLY A 706 6.35 14.15 50.81
CA GLY A 706 7.75 14.59 50.82
C GLY A 706 8.23 14.76 49.38
N GLY A 707 8.78 15.93 49.03
CA GLY A 707 9.24 16.20 47.66
C GLY A 707 10.28 15.16 47.23
N ALA A 708 9.92 14.32 46.26
CA ALA A 708 10.79 13.25 45.77
C ALA A 708 11.99 13.84 45.03
N ASP A 709 13.18 13.39 45.39
CA ASP A 709 14.41 13.71 44.64
C ASP A 709 14.35 13.01 43.26
N ARG A 710 14.99 13.59 42.25
CA ARG A 710 14.97 13.08 40.87
C ARG A 710 15.38 11.61 40.79
N GLY A 711 16.35 11.20 41.63
CA GLY A 711 16.79 9.81 41.71
C GLY A 711 15.72 8.83 42.22
N GLU A 712 14.85 9.26 43.13
CA GLU A 712 13.72 8.44 43.60
C GLU A 712 12.65 8.28 42.52
N ILE A 713 12.41 9.35 41.75
CA ILE A 713 11.47 9.34 40.62
C ILE A 713 11.98 8.38 39.53
N THR A 714 13.24 8.51 39.10
CA THR A 714 13.86 7.61 38.11
C THR A 714 13.83 6.15 38.57
N SER A 715 14.11 5.88 39.85
CA SER A 715 14.07 4.52 40.40
C SER A 715 12.65 3.94 40.43
N PHE A 716 11.65 4.75 40.82
CA PHE A 716 10.25 4.35 40.79
C PHE A 716 9.80 4.04 39.36
N LEU A 717 10.06 4.95 38.41
CA LEU A 717 9.69 4.78 37.01
C LEU A 717 10.33 3.53 36.39
N SER A 718 11.59 3.25 36.72
CA SER A 718 12.30 2.06 36.21
C SER A 718 11.68 0.76 36.76
N ALA A 719 11.32 0.73 38.05
CA ALA A 719 10.69 -0.44 38.68
C ALA A 719 9.25 -0.65 38.21
N GLU A 720 8.48 0.44 38.10
CA GLU A 720 7.11 0.41 37.58
C GLU A 720 7.11 -0.01 36.11
N LEU A 721 8.04 0.50 35.31
CA LEU A 721 8.18 0.11 33.91
C LEU A 721 8.48 -1.39 33.77
N ALA A 722 9.39 -1.94 34.58
CA ALA A 722 9.65 -3.38 34.59
C ALA A 722 8.39 -4.20 34.94
N THR A 723 7.59 -3.69 35.87
CA THR A 723 6.31 -4.31 36.28
C THR A 723 5.27 -4.28 35.16
N VAL A 724 5.07 -3.11 34.53
CA VAL A 724 4.10 -2.94 33.44
C VAL A 724 4.49 -3.76 32.21
N LEU A 725 5.80 -3.85 31.92
CA LEU A 725 6.34 -4.71 30.86
C LEU A 725 6.29 -6.21 31.19
N ARG A 726 6.03 -6.57 32.46
CA ARG A 726 6.15 -7.94 32.99
C ARG A 726 7.53 -8.55 32.70
N ALA A 727 8.59 -7.73 32.83
CA ALA A 727 9.95 -8.19 32.62
C ALA A 727 10.39 -9.11 33.77
N GLU A 728 11.00 -10.26 33.45
CA GLU A 728 11.57 -11.18 34.46
C GLU A 728 12.86 -10.62 35.10
N ASP A 729 13.59 -9.79 34.34
CA ASP A 729 14.85 -9.14 34.73
C ASP A 729 14.76 -7.60 34.63
N ALA A 730 15.79 -6.91 35.13
CA ALA A 730 15.90 -5.46 34.97
C ALA A 730 15.98 -5.07 33.48
N VAL A 731 15.16 -4.10 33.07
CA VAL A 731 15.08 -3.62 31.68
C VAL A 731 16.35 -2.82 31.36
N ASP A 732 17.04 -3.17 30.27
CA ASP A 732 18.24 -2.48 29.81
C ASP A 732 17.91 -1.03 29.37
N PRO A 733 18.45 0.01 30.04
CA PRO A 733 18.18 1.41 29.70
C PRO A 733 18.61 1.82 28.28
N SER A 734 19.53 1.07 27.67
CA SER A 734 20.04 1.34 26.32
C SER A 734 19.17 0.74 25.21
N SER A 735 18.24 -0.16 25.55
CA SER A 735 17.33 -0.77 24.59
C SER A 735 16.22 0.21 24.17
N GLY A 736 15.73 0.08 22.93
CA GLY A 736 14.58 0.84 22.47
C GLY A 736 13.31 0.50 23.25
N PHE A 737 12.50 1.50 23.61
CA PHE A 737 11.28 1.29 24.41
C PHE A 737 10.31 0.30 23.75
N LEU A 738 10.08 0.42 22.43
CA LEU A 738 9.24 -0.53 21.69
C LEU A 738 9.84 -1.95 21.61
N GLU A 739 11.17 -2.07 21.63
CA GLU A 739 11.86 -3.36 21.51
C GLU A 739 11.70 -4.22 22.76
N VAL A 740 11.71 -3.59 23.93
CA VAL A 740 11.47 -4.25 25.22
C VAL A 740 9.98 -4.49 25.50
N GLY A 741 9.10 -4.20 24.53
CA GLY A 741 7.67 -4.40 24.62
C GLY A 741 6.88 -3.21 25.15
N GLY A 742 7.50 -2.03 25.27
CA GLY A 742 6.81 -0.78 25.59
C GLY A 742 5.95 -0.29 24.43
N ASP A 743 4.93 0.49 24.75
CA ASP A 743 3.95 1.03 23.81
C ASP A 743 3.14 2.16 24.46
N SER A 744 2.13 2.69 23.77
CA SER A 744 1.27 3.75 24.30
C SER A 744 0.44 3.32 25.52
N PHE A 745 0.06 2.04 25.66
CA PHE A 745 -0.66 1.55 26.84
C PHE A 745 0.28 1.43 28.04
N THR A 746 1.49 0.90 27.84
CA THR A 746 2.54 0.87 28.87
C THR A 746 2.92 2.27 29.30
N ALA A 747 3.11 3.20 28.35
CA ALA A 747 3.40 4.60 28.63
C ALA A 747 2.26 5.27 29.42
N MET A 748 1.01 5.06 29.02
CA MET A 748 -0.17 5.59 29.71
C MET A 748 -0.33 4.99 31.12
N THR A 749 -0.07 3.69 31.28
CA THR A 749 -0.10 3.00 32.59
C THR A 749 1.00 3.55 33.49
N LEU A 750 2.22 3.71 32.96
CA LEU A 750 3.34 4.29 33.67
C LEU A 750 3.06 5.75 34.10
N LEU A 751 2.51 6.55 33.20
CA LEU A 751 2.05 7.92 33.50
C LEU A 751 1.00 7.91 34.60
N THR A 752 -0.04 7.08 34.48
CA THR A 752 -1.11 6.99 35.50
C THR A 752 -0.56 6.56 36.86
N SER A 753 0.34 5.57 36.91
CA SER A 753 1.02 5.14 38.14
C SER A 753 1.87 6.27 38.73
N ALA A 754 2.56 7.04 37.90
CA ALA A 754 3.35 8.20 38.34
C ALA A 754 2.47 9.35 38.86
N GLU A 755 1.38 9.69 38.17
CA GLU A 755 0.40 10.68 38.60
C GLU A 755 -0.21 10.31 39.96
N GLN A 756 -0.59 9.03 40.14
CA GLN A 756 -1.10 8.51 41.41
C GLN A 756 -0.06 8.56 42.53
N ARG A 757 1.21 8.24 42.23
CA ARG A 757 2.29 8.21 43.22
C ARG A 757 2.73 9.60 43.66
N PHE A 758 2.83 10.55 42.73
CA PHE A 758 3.42 11.87 42.97
C PHE A 758 2.38 13.01 43.05
N GLY A 759 1.10 12.74 42.77
CA GLY A 759 0.01 13.71 42.88
C GLY A 759 0.11 14.85 41.86
N CYS A 760 0.50 14.55 40.63
CA CYS A 760 0.63 15.51 39.54
C CYS A 760 -0.21 15.09 38.32
N GLU A 761 -0.41 16.00 37.37
CA GLU A 761 -0.98 15.70 36.05
C GLU A 761 0.13 15.75 35.00
N LEU A 762 0.23 14.72 34.16
CA LEU A 762 1.26 14.58 33.14
C LEU A 762 0.59 14.41 31.77
N PRO A 763 0.70 15.40 30.86
CA PRO A 763 0.14 15.24 29.53
C PRO A 763 0.88 14.13 28.77
N LEU A 764 0.11 13.30 28.05
CA LEU A 764 0.64 12.25 27.18
C LEU A 764 1.35 12.82 25.94
N ASP A 765 1.04 14.07 25.59
CA ASP A 765 1.58 14.76 24.42
C ASP A 765 3.10 14.95 24.50
N GLY A 766 3.77 14.71 23.37
CA GLY A 766 5.21 14.89 23.23
C GLY A 766 6.07 13.81 23.88
N LEU A 767 5.49 12.70 24.36
CA LEU A 767 6.26 11.55 24.82
C LEU A 767 6.85 10.80 23.62
N ASP A 768 8.18 10.65 23.57
CA ASP A 768 8.85 9.95 22.48
C ASP A 768 8.93 8.44 22.77
N VAL A 769 7.97 7.69 22.23
CA VAL A 769 7.93 6.22 22.37
C VAL A 769 8.97 5.50 21.50
N ASP A 770 9.63 6.20 20.56
CA ASP A 770 10.74 5.64 19.78
C ASP A 770 12.10 5.79 20.51
N ALA A 771 12.13 6.45 21.67
CA ALA A 771 13.33 6.65 22.47
C ALA A 771 13.83 5.36 23.15
N THR A 772 15.05 5.39 23.69
CA THR A 772 15.53 4.33 24.58
C THR A 772 14.78 4.36 25.91
N VAL A 773 14.70 3.23 26.59
CA VAL A 773 14.09 3.11 27.91
C VAL A 773 14.65 4.15 28.89
N GLY A 774 15.98 4.33 28.91
CA GLY A 774 16.63 5.32 29.76
C GLY A 774 16.22 6.75 29.40
N ALA A 775 16.20 7.10 28.12
CA ALA A 775 15.81 8.44 27.68
C ALA A 775 14.34 8.75 28.03
N LEU A 776 13.45 7.78 27.88
CA LEU A 776 12.04 7.91 28.24
C LEU A 776 11.86 8.12 29.75
N VAL A 777 12.54 7.32 30.57
CA VAL A 777 12.48 7.44 32.04
C VAL A 777 13.02 8.79 32.51
N GLU A 778 14.10 9.27 31.90
CA GLU A 778 14.69 10.58 32.23
C GLU A 778 13.77 11.73 31.83
N ASP A 779 13.15 11.70 30.65
CA ASP A 779 12.14 12.69 30.21
C ASP A 779 10.93 12.72 31.16
N LEU A 780 10.38 11.55 31.50
CA LEU A 780 9.28 11.46 32.48
C LEU A 780 9.69 11.98 33.86
N ALA A 781 10.90 11.66 34.32
CA ALA A 781 11.40 12.15 35.61
C ALA A 781 11.51 13.68 35.62
N ASP A 782 12.00 14.28 34.53
CA ASP A 782 12.08 15.74 34.40
C ASP A 782 10.68 16.39 34.38
N ARG A 783 9.71 15.80 33.65
CA ARG A 783 8.31 16.26 33.64
C ARG A 783 7.65 16.20 35.02
N ILE A 784 7.88 15.13 35.78
CA ILE A 784 7.36 14.98 37.15
C ILE A 784 7.99 16.02 38.07
N VAL A 785 9.31 16.22 37.98
CA VAL A 785 10.02 17.24 38.77
C VAL A 785 9.45 18.64 38.49
N GLU A 786 9.13 18.96 37.24
CA GLU A 786 8.51 20.23 36.86
C GLU A 786 7.07 20.34 37.37
N ALA A 787 6.25 19.31 37.17
CA ALA A 787 4.84 19.30 37.56
C ALA A 787 4.64 19.37 39.08
N VAL A 788 5.50 18.71 39.86
CA VAL A 788 5.48 18.76 41.34
C VAL A 788 5.99 20.10 41.88
N LYS A 789 6.82 20.82 41.12
CA LYS A 789 7.30 22.18 41.48
C LYS A 789 6.33 23.29 41.08
N ALA A 790 5.40 23.03 40.16
CA ALA A 790 4.40 24.02 39.76
C ALA A 790 3.41 24.25 40.92
N PRO A 791 3.20 25.50 41.38
CA PRO A 791 2.21 25.78 42.42
C PRO A 791 0.83 25.38 41.90
N SER A 792 0.09 24.58 42.68
CA SER A 792 -1.27 24.15 42.38
C SER A 792 -2.14 25.36 41.99
N GLY A 793 -2.46 25.47 40.71
CA GLY A 793 -3.31 26.54 40.16
C GLY A 793 -4.76 26.37 40.60
N GLN A 794 -5.05 26.74 41.85
CA GLN A 794 -6.41 26.93 42.37
C GLN A 794 -6.73 28.38 42.76
N GLU A 795 -5.97 29.35 42.23
CA GLU A 795 -6.33 30.78 42.30
C GLU A 795 -6.21 31.43 40.92
N GLN A 796 -7.14 31.14 40.00
CA GLN A 796 -7.50 32.05 38.91
C GLN A 796 -8.76 31.58 38.16
N ALA A 797 -9.94 31.84 38.75
CA ALA A 797 -11.16 32.23 38.03
C ALA A 797 -12.24 32.61 39.07
N ALA A 798 -12.28 33.91 39.40
CA ALA A 798 -13.46 34.60 39.92
C ALA A 798 -14.18 35.29 38.77
#